data_AF-A0A421E4J9-F1
#
_entry.id   AF-A0A421E4J9-F1
#
_cell.length_a   1.000
_cell.length_b   1.000
_cell.length_c   1.000
_cell.angle_alpha   90.00
_cell.angle_beta   90.00
_cell.angle_gamma   90.00
#
_symmetry.space_group_name_H-M   'P 1'
#
loop_
_entity.id
_entity.type
_entity.pdbx_description
1 polymer ?
#
loop_
_entity_poly.entity_id
_entity_poly.type
_entity_poly.pdbx_seq_one_letter_code
_entity_poly.pdbx_strand_id
1 'polypeptide(L)'
;MNRTAALDAVVFGVDIQSGDVRGDAPSYALVVFDGESVERDVVSRRKLRRRIEDEEPAIVATDNMYELAEDKDALIHVLGSLPDETKLVQVTGDERPEPLSRVAKRHGVPYGKDPMEEAEAAARLAAANVGQEVSAFTDTTEVKVSRGRSTGKGGWSEDRYTRRIHGAVRKRAREIESELDAAGLEYERDVTEKYGGFANAVFQVSARPQDIPVSRARSGDTRVEIERQRRDGIEFRPLAKRRDHVVVGVDPGTTTAVAIVSLDGTVLDVYSSRTDDAAATTEWIIERGRPVVVAADVTPMPETVEKLRRSFSAAGWEPDTDLPVDEKKHRTREEAYDNDHERDAMAAALYAFDHHADQFERVAGKVPPQYDVGPVVDRVVAGEESVETVLRDLEDDDGEDEDTTAHEPRELTDDEKEIKRLNARIERLESHVDDLKETIKRKDDQLSEKDKQLEKARSEGRREVRKDREVTRLQRRNEALERKVEEEQEKRETLADKLDRLKALWKLDHSNFADVSEKQEGLTPVKVVEQFTRDAIADADERFGLVEDDIVMFRDASGAGRSTAQQLADIDPKIVLRNGNLSDIADQVLFDNDIPVAPAELVTVQEVDELAVAREGEVEAAIEDWEERAAERRKEQNAEMVDQIISEHRADRPTSEN
;
A
#
# COMPACT_ATOMS: atom_id res chain seq x y z
N MET A 1 7.32 7.65 24.69
CA MET A 1 7.35 8.36 25.99
C MET A 1 6.32 7.71 26.91
N ASN A 2 6.77 7.14 28.03
CA ASN A 2 5.87 6.59 29.06
C ASN A 2 5.14 7.74 29.76
N ARG A 3 3.85 7.56 30.05
CA ARG A 3 2.94 8.52 30.74
C ARG A 3 3.52 9.16 32.01
N THR A 4 4.52 8.55 32.63
CA THR A 4 5.17 9.01 33.86
C THR A 4 6.22 10.11 33.67
N ALA A 5 6.78 10.31 32.48
CA ALA A 5 7.78 11.37 32.26
C ALA A 5 7.19 12.77 32.07
N ALA A 6 5.88 12.87 31.78
CA ALA A 6 5.20 14.13 31.47
C ALA A 6 4.79 14.93 32.72
N LEU A 7 4.96 14.38 33.93
CA LEU A 7 4.54 15.02 35.18
C LEU A 7 5.64 15.87 35.85
N ASP A 8 6.90 15.81 35.37
CA ASP A 8 8.04 16.55 35.94
C ASP A 8 8.71 17.52 34.94
N ALA A 9 8.11 17.74 33.76
CA ALA A 9 8.72 18.51 32.68
C ALA A 9 8.30 19.99 32.73
N VAL A 10 9.29 20.89 32.86
CA VAL A 10 9.05 22.34 32.86
C VAL A 10 8.59 22.81 31.48
N VAL A 11 7.46 23.52 31.44
CA VAL A 11 6.86 24.10 30.24
C VAL A 11 6.84 25.62 30.36
N PHE A 12 7.32 26.30 29.33
CA PHE A 12 7.24 27.76 29.21
C PHE A 12 6.06 28.13 28.32
N GLY A 13 5.10 28.90 28.83
CA GLY A 13 4.11 29.59 28.01
C GLY A 13 4.59 30.99 27.64
N VAL A 14 4.45 31.38 26.38
CA VAL A 14 4.92 32.68 25.89
C VAL A 14 3.86 33.33 25.02
N ASP A 15 3.63 34.61 25.27
CA ASP A 15 2.79 35.50 24.45
C ASP A 15 3.42 36.91 24.37
N ILE A 16 3.05 37.73 23.37
CA ILE A 16 3.48 39.12 23.25
C ILE A 16 2.73 39.99 24.27
N GLN A 17 3.45 40.45 25.29
CA GLN A 17 2.92 41.39 26.28
C GLN A 17 2.72 42.80 25.71
N SER A 18 3.70 43.28 24.93
CA SER A 18 3.66 44.58 24.26
C SER A 18 4.76 44.71 23.22
N GLY A 19 4.52 45.55 22.20
CA GLY A 19 5.38 45.69 21.03
C GLY A 19 4.92 44.81 19.87
N ASP A 20 5.65 44.83 18.78
CA ASP A 20 5.46 43.94 17.63
C ASP A 20 6.81 43.29 17.36
N VAL A 21 6.81 41.98 17.08
CA VAL A 21 8.01 41.26 16.68
C VAL A 21 8.67 41.96 15.49
N ARG A 22 7.87 42.53 14.58
CA ARG A 22 8.31 43.24 13.36
C ARG A 22 8.74 44.70 13.60
N GLY A 23 8.66 45.19 14.84
CA GLY A 23 8.82 46.61 15.19
C GLY A 23 9.65 46.86 16.45
N ASP A 24 9.16 47.73 17.35
CA ASP A 24 9.85 48.14 18.57
C ASP A 24 10.03 46.98 19.56
N ALA A 25 11.25 46.85 20.09
CA ALA A 25 11.73 45.82 21.02
C ALA A 25 10.63 45.08 21.82
N PRO A 26 10.17 43.90 21.36
CA PRO A 26 9.03 43.21 21.97
C PRO A 26 9.35 42.76 23.39
N SER A 27 8.33 42.87 24.24
CA SER A 27 8.27 42.28 25.56
C SER A 27 7.30 41.11 25.54
N TYR A 28 7.67 40.04 26.24
CA TYR A 28 6.94 38.79 26.26
C TYR A 28 6.39 38.55 27.66
N ALA A 29 5.13 38.10 27.72
CA ALA A 29 4.60 37.43 28.90
C ALA A 29 5.22 36.03 28.92
N LEU A 30 5.91 35.69 30.01
CA LEU A 30 6.50 34.38 30.21
C LEU A 30 5.84 33.75 31.42
N VAL A 31 5.29 32.55 31.23
CA VAL A 31 4.76 31.71 32.28
C VAL A 31 5.60 30.45 32.35
N VAL A 32 6.11 30.10 33.53
CA VAL A 32 6.82 28.84 33.76
C VAL A 32 5.89 27.93 34.56
N PHE A 33 5.59 26.76 34.02
CA PHE A 33 4.70 25.76 34.61
C PHE A 33 5.43 24.43 34.74
N ASP A 34 5.49 23.89 35.95
CA ASP A 34 6.15 22.61 36.26
C ASP A 34 5.16 21.47 36.56
N GLY A 35 3.86 21.72 36.41
CA GLY A 35 2.78 20.78 36.74
C GLY A 35 2.03 21.15 38.03
N GLU A 36 2.68 21.83 38.97
CA GLU A 36 2.10 22.20 40.27
C GLU A 36 2.10 23.72 40.51
N SER A 37 3.18 24.39 40.11
CA SER A 37 3.44 25.80 40.35
C SER A 37 3.46 26.61 39.06
N VAL A 38 3.14 27.91 39.18
CA VAL A 38 3.09 28.86 38.06
C VAL A 38 3.91 30.10 38.44
N GLU A 39 5.05 30.31 37.77
CA GLU A 39 5.82 31.56 37.83
C GLU A 39 5.44 32.45 36.64
N ARG A 40 5.27 33.75 36.88
CA ARG A 40 4.87 34.74 35.86
C ARG A 40 5.89 35.87 35.80
N ASP A 41 6.39 36.21 34.63
CA ASP A 41 7.40 37.27 34.42
C ASP A 41 7.16 37.99 33.09
N VAL A 42 7.55 39.26 33.00
CA VAL A 42 7.56 40.01 31.74
C VAL A 42 9.01 40.20 31.30
N VAL A 43 9.35 39.65 30.14
CA VAL A 43 10.75 39.51 29.71
C VAL A 43 11.00 40.11 28.34
N SER A 44 12.15 40.76 28.15
CA SER A 44 12.60 41.10 26.79
C SER A 44 12.97 39.84 26.00
N ARG A 45 12.95 39.90 24.67
CA ARG A 45 13.44 38.82 23.79
C ARG A 45 14.80 38.23 24.22
N ARG A 46 15.74 39.09 24.64
CA ARG A 46 17.07 38.68 25.11
C ARG A 46 17.03 37.94 26.44
N LYS A 47 16.13 38.33 27.35
CA LYS A 47 15.93 37.66 28.64
C LYS A 47 15.20 36.33 28.45
N LEU A 48 14.21 36.26 27.56
CA LEU A 48 13.52 35.03 27.19
C LEU A 48 14.49 33.97 26.65
N ARG A 49 15.31 34.33 25.64
CA ARG A 49 16.34 33.41 25.10
C ARG A 49 17.28 32.89 26.17
N ARG A 50 17.76 33.77 27.05
CA ARG A 50 18.64 33.36 28.16
C ARG A 50 17.95 32.40 29.13
N ARG A 51 16.69 32.67 29.51
CA ARG A 51 15.90 31.77 30.36
C ARG A 51 15.75 30.39 29.73
N ILE A 52 15.44 30.33 28.44
CA ILE A 52 15.32 29.05 27.70
C ILE A 52 16.67 28.31 27.67
N GLU A 53 17.78 29.02 27.44
CA GLU A 53 19.13 28.43 27.44
C GLU A 53 19.60 27.98 28.84
N ASP A 54 19.22 28.70 29.90
CA ASP A 54 19.65 28.41 31.28
C ASP A 54 18.82 27.30 31.94
N GLU A 55 17.51 27.25 31.65
CA GLU A 55 16.55 26.32 32.29
C GLU A 55 16.18 25.13 31.41
N GLU A 56 16.50 25.17 30.11
CA GLU A 56 16.23 24.11 29.12
C GLU A 56 14.84 23.47 29.27
N PRO A 57 13.74 24.26 29.16
CA PRO A 57 12.40 23.73 29.33
C PRO A 57 12.12 22.65 28.29
N ALA A 58 11.34 21.64 28.65
CA ALA A 58 10.96 20.59 27.71
C ALA A 58 10.13 21.15 26.54
N ILE A 59 9.28 22.14 26.83
CA ILE A 59 8.39 22.77 25.86
C ILE A 59 8.39 24.30 26.04
N VAL A 60 8.47 25.02 24.93
CA VAL A 60 8.06 26.42 24.80
C VAL A 60 6.75 26.44 24.01
N ALA A 61 5.67 26.86 24.64
CA ALA A 61 4.32 26.87 24.12
C ALA A 61 3.85 28.30 23.81
N THR A 62 3.19 28.48 22.68
CA THR A 62 2.56 29.73 22.25
C THR A 62 1.26 29.38 21.51
N ASP A 63 0.35 30.33 21.40
CA ASP A 63 -0.85 30.20 20.58
C ASP A 63 -0.53 30.44 19.09
N ASN A 64 0.55 31.15 18.76
CA ASN A 64 1.01 31.42 17.40
C ASN A 64 2.54 31.54 17.33
N MET A 65 3.18 30.67 16.55
CA MET A 65 4.64 30.70 16.38
C MET A 65 5.22 32.05 15.90
N TYR A 66 4.43 32.85 15.20
CA TYR A 66 4.87 34.16 14.70
C TYR A 66 4.93 35.24 15.79
N GLU A 67 4.60 34.88 17.03
CA GLU A 67 4.87 35.73 18.19
C GLU A 67 6.35 35.75 18.56
N LEU A 68 7.05 34.64 18.29
CA LEU A 68 8.48 34.52 18.55
C LEU A 68 9.33 34.91 17.34
N ALA A 69 8.71 35.03 16.16
CA ALA A 69 9.38 35.22 14.88
C ALA A 69 8.56 36.06 13.89
N GLU A 70 9.22 37.00 13.23
CA GLU A 70 8.59 37.96 12.31
C GLU A 70 8.10 37.33 11.01
N ASP A 71 8.82 36.29 10.56
CA ASP A 71 8.63 35.56 9.32
C ASP A 71 9.18 34.13 9.44
N LYS A 72 9.09 33.38 8.33
CA LYS A 72 9.54 31.99 8.26
C LYS A 72 11.04 31.83 8.52
N ASP A 73 11.88 32.74 8.01
CA ASP A 73 13.34 32.63 8.17
C ASP A 73 13.77 32.94 9.62
N ALA A 74 13.14 33.94 10.22
CA ALA A 74 13.29 34.25 11.64
C ALA A 74 12.85 33.08 12.52
N LEU A 75 11.77 32.37 12.14
CA LEU A 75 11.29 31.20 12.89
C LEU A 75 12.28 30.04 12.81
N ILE A 76 12.81 29.74 11.61
CA ILE A 76 13.85 28.72 11.44
C ILE A 76 15.07 29.05 12.31
N HIS A 77 15.44 30.33 12.41
CA HIS A 77 16.53 30.75 13.29
C HIS A 77 16.20 30.59 14.78
N VAL A 78 14.95 30.87 15.20
CA VAL A 78 14.49 30.61 16.57
C VAL A 78 14.57 29.11 16.88
N LEU A 79 13.96 28.26 16.05
CA LEU A 79 13.98 26.81 16.19
C LEU A 79 15.40 26.23 16.24
N GLY A 80 16.31 26.76 15.42
CA GLY A 80 17.72 26.34 15.41
C GLY A 80 18.53 26.81 16.62
N SER A 81 18.01 27.75 17.42
CA SER A 81 18.66 28.29 18.61
C SER A 81 18.10 27.74 19.93
N LEU A 82 17.02 26.97 19.89
CA LEU A 82 16.51 26.27 21.07
C LEU A 82 17.47 25.16 21.48
N PRO A 83 17.56 24.83 22.79
CA PRO A 83 18.25 23.64 23.27
C PRO A 83 17.77 22.38 22.54
N ASP A 84 18.64 21.38 22.40
CA ASP A 84 18.38 20.23 21.52
C ASP A 84 17.15 19.39 21.98
N GLU A 85 16.83 19.40 23.27
CA GLU A 85 15.65 18.73 23.86
C GLU A 85 14.40 19.63 23.93
N THR A 86 14.55 20.95 23.84
CA THR A 86 13.44 21.91 23.92
C THR A 86 12.63 21.95 22.63
N LYS A 87 11.32 21.76 22.75
CA LYS A 87 10.38 21.82 21.62
C LYS A 87 9.63 23.14 21.59
N LEU A 88 9.46 23.72 20.40
CA LEU A 88 8.48 24.80 20.21
C LEU A 88 7.11 24.17 19.88
N VAL A 89 6.06 24.58 20.56
CA VAL A 89 4.71 24.04 20.42
C VAL A 89 3.72 25.17 20.16
N GLN A 90 2.90 24.99 19.12
CA GLN A 90 1.71 25.81 18.89
C GLN A 90 0.48 25.06 19.41
N VAL A 91 -0.18 25.60 20.44
CA VAL A 91 -1.29 24.90 21.13
C VAL A 91 -2.62 24.98 20.38
N THR A 92 -2.75 25.92 19.45
CA THR A 92 -3.99 26.25 18.73
C THR A 92 -4.24 25.42 17.46
N GLY A 93 -3.27 24.59 17.04
CA GLY A 93 -3.37 23.81 15.81
C GLY A 93 -2.17 23.97 14.90
N ASP A 94 -2.35 23.67 13.63
CA ASP A 94 -1.32 23.63 12.59
C ASP A 94 -1.24 24.96 11.81
N GLU A 95 -1.19 24.91 10.47
CA GLU A 95 -1.23 26.09 9.60
C GLU A 95 -2.55 26.90 9.73
N ARG A 96 -3.60 26.31 10.31
CA ARG A 96 -4.89 26.97 10.56
C ARG A 96 -5.23 26.97 12.05
N PRO A 97 -4.60 27.85 12.85
CA PRO A 97 -4.82 27.89 14.28
C PRO A 97 -6.27 28.25 14.62
N GLU A 98 -6.86 27.49 15.54
CA GLU A 98 -8.12 27.83 16.19
C GLU A 98 -7.91 28.89 17.27
N PRO A 99 -8.94 29.67 17.68
CA PRO A 99 -8.80 30.60 18.78
C PRO A 99 -8.40 29.89 20.08
N LEU A 100 -7.38 30.40 20.78
CA LEU A 100 -6.89 29.84 22.04
C LEU A 100 -8.01 29.62 23.07
N SER A 101 -8.91 30.60 23.19
CA SER A 101 -10.12 30.50 24.03
C SER A 101 -10.94 29.23 23.82
N ARG A 102 -11.06 28.76 22.57
CA ARG A 102 -11.81 27.54 22.24
C ARG A 102 -11.04 26.29 22.65
N VAL A 103 -9.74 26.27 22.40
CA VAL A 103 -8.87 25.14 22.77
C VAL A 103 -8.78 25.01 24.28
N ALA A 104 -8.57 26.13 24.99
CA ALA A 104 -8.56 26.17 26.45
C ALA A 104 -9.88 25.64 27.04
N LYS A 105 -11.03 26.11 26.53
CA LYS A 105 -12.35 25.62 26.95
C LYS A 105 -12.53 24.12 26.71
N ARG A 106 -12.11 23.60 25.55
CA ARG A 106 -12.19 22.16 25.21
C ARG A 106 -11.42 21.28 26.19
N HIS A 107 -10.41 21.84 26.85
CA HIS A 107 -9.48 21.13 27.73
C HIS A 107 -9.61 21.52 29.20
N GLY A 108 -10.65 22.26 29.59
CA GLY A 108 -10.86 22.69 30.98
C GLY A 108 -9.76 23.60 31.51
N VAL A 109 -9.03 24.30 30.63
CA VAL A 109 -7.92 25.19 31.01
C VAL A 109 -8.46 26.59 31.24
N PRO A 110 -8.15 27.25 32.39
CA PRO A 110 -8.52 28.64 32.62
C PRO A 110 -7.97 29.56 31.52
N TYR A 111 -8.80 30.47 31.04
CA TYR A 111 -8.45 31.39 29.96
C TYR A 111 -8.99 32.79 30.25
N GLY A 112 -8.18 33.79 29.94
CA GLY A 112 -8.63 35.17 29.74
C GLY A 112 -7.74 35.89 28.74
N LYS A 113 -8.12 37.13 28.40
CA LYS A 113 -7.57 37.86 27.25
C LYS A 113 -6.29 38.64 27.56
N ASP A 114 -5.88 38.68 28.83
CA ASP A 114 -4.63 39.33 29.19
C ASP A 114 -3.45 38.46 28.73
N PRO A 115 -2.38 39.00 28.13
CA PRO A 115 -1.27 38.21 27.58
C PRO A 115 -0.66 37.19 28.54
N MET A 116 -0.65 37.53 29.84
CA MET A 116 -0.17 36.62 30.87
C MET A 116 -1.09 35.41 31.09
N GLU A 117 -2.40 35.59 30.94
CA GLU A 117 -3.39 34.50 31.02
C GLU A 117 -3.35 33.63 29.75
N GLU A 118 -3.11 34.24 28.57
CA GLU A 118 -2.93 33.51 27.32
C GLU A 118 -1.65 32.65 27.34
N ALA A 119 -0.54 33.21 27.82
CA ALA A 119 0.70 32.46 28.07
C ALA A 119 0.49 31.32 29.07
N GLU A 120 -0.24 31.53 30.17
CA GLU A 120 -0.53 30.46 31.13
C GLU A 120 -1.40 29.36 30.53
N ALA A 121 -2.44 29.72 29.77
CA ALA A 121 -3.29 28.76 29.08
C ALA A 121 -2.47 27.92 28.09
N ALA A 122 -1.57 28.54 27.32
CA ALA A 122 -0.67 27.84 26.42
C ALA A 122 0.26 26.87 27.16
N ALA A 123 0.86 27.28 28.29
CA ALA A 123 1.71 26.40 29.10
C ALA A 123 0.95 25.17 29.61
N ARG A 124 -0.25 25.37 30.16
CA ARG A 124 -1.09 24.29 30.70
C ARG A 124 -1.57 23.34 29.60
N LEU A 125 -1.98 23.86 28.45
CA LEU A 125 -2.39 23.05 27.29
C LEU A 125 -1.23 22.18 26.79
N ALA A 126 -0.04 22.76 26.62
CA ALA A 126 1.12 22.01 26.19
C ALA A 126 1.56 20.94 27.21
N ALA A 127 1.49 21.23 28.52
CA ALA A 127 1.72 20.25 29.58
C ALA A 127 0.69 19.10 29.53
N ALA A 128 -0.54 19.38 29.13
CA ALA A 128 -1.56 18.37 28.84
C ALA A 128 -1.38 17.64 27.49
N ASN A 129 -0.22 17.79 26.83
CA ASN A 129 0.09 17.27 25.50
C ASN A 129 -0.87 17.75 24.38
N VAL A 130 -1.42 18.96 24.53
CA VAL A 130 -2.26 19.60 23.52
C VAL A 130 -1.42 20.56 22.70
N GLY A 131 -1.48 20.41 21.37
CA GLY A 131 -0.78 21.26 20.43
C GLY A 131 0.06 20.49 19.42
N GLN A 132 0.78 21.24 18.59
CA GLN A 132 1.64 20.75 17.53
C GLN A 132 3.08 21.23 17.76
N GLU A 133 4.04 20.31 17.81
CA GLU A 133 5.47 20.61 17.72
C GLU A 133 5.77 21.24 16.35
N VAL A 134 6.34 22.44 16.38
CA VAL A 134 6.74 23.20 15.19
C VAL A 134 8.19 22.86 14.88
N SER A 135 8.45 22.20 13.75
CA SER A 135 9.80 21.83 13.31
C SER A 135 10.08 22.33 11.89
N ALA A 136 11.31 22.75 11.64
CA ALA A 136 11.81 23.08 10.30
C ALA A 136 13.01 22.22 9.90
N PHE A 137 13.28 21.15 10.66
CA PHE A 137 14.47 20.32 10.52
C PHE A 137 14.07 18.87 10.27
N THR A 138 14.88 18.15 9.48
CA THR A 138 14.77 16.69 9.36
C THR A 138 15.38 16.01 10.59
N ASP A 139 15.17 14.70 10.71
CA ASP A 139 15.86 13.87 11.70
C ASP A 139 17.28 13.48 11.21
N THR A 140 17.87 14.30 10.32
CA THR A 140 19.22 14.15 9.77
C THR A 140 20.08 15.34 10.20
N THR A 141 21.30 15.07 10.66
CA THR A 141 22.22 16.08 11.16
C THR A 141 23.54 16.07 10.39
N GLU A 142 23.97 17.24 9.93
CA GLU A 142 25.28 17.44 9.33
C GLU A 142 26.33 17.65 10.43
N VAL A 143 27.26 16.71 10.57
CA VAL A 143 28.46 16.84 11.41
C VAL A 143 29.63 17.18 10.50
N LYS A 144 30.11 18.41 10.56
CA LYS A 144 31.18 18.91 9.70
C LYS A 144 32.44 19.19 10.48
N VAL A 145 33.50 18.47 10.13
CA VAL A 145 34.87 18.75 10.60
C VAL A 145 35.59 19.59 9.59
N SER A 146 36.06 20.75 9.99
CA SER A 146 36.83 21.65 9.13
C SER A 146 38.08 22.16 9.84
N ARG A 147 38.90 22.91 9.10
CA ARG A 147 40.08 23.59 9.63
C ARG A 147 39.65 24.62 10.67
N GLY A 148 40.21 24.53 11.86
CA GLY A 148 40.02 25.54 12.91
C GLY A 148 40.72 26.87 12.57
N ARG A 149 41.80 26.86 11.79
CA ARG A 149 42.62 28.05 11.53
C ARG A 149 42.89 28.26 10.05
N SER A 150 43.08 29.51 9.63
CA SER A 150 43.51 29.82 8.27
C SER A 150 44.98 29.43 8.07
N THR A 151 45.28 28.95 6.86
CA THR A 151 46.65 28.84 6.36
C THR A 151 47.05 30.24 5.91
N GLY A 152 47.99 30.90 6.60
CA GLY A 152 48.41 32.28 6.31
C GLY A 152 49.02 32.44 4.91
N LYS A 153 49.42 33.67 4.54
CA LYS A 153 50.07 33.95 3.23
C LYS A 153 51.60 33.84 3.36
N GLY A 154 52.22 32.76 2.87
CA GLY A 154 53.64 32.76 2.46
C GLY A 154 54.71 32.47 3.53
N GLY A 155 55.48 31.38 3.37
CA GLY A 155 56.77 31.20 4.06
C GLY A 155 57.41 29.80 3.93
N TRP A 156 58.70 29.67 4.27
CA TRP A 156 59.49 28.41 4.19
C TRP A 156 58.95 27.23 5.04
N SER A 157 57.91 27.45 5.86
CA SER A 157 57.26 26.44 6.72
C SER A 157 55.76 26.25 6.44
N GLU A 158 55.23 26.90 5.40
CA GLU A 158 53.80 26.94 5.08
C GLU A 158 53.23 25.57 4.70
N ASP A 159 53.96 24.79 3.89
CA ASP A 159 53.54 23.44 3.49
C ASP A 159 53.49 22.48 4.68
N ARG A 160 54.46 22.58 5.59
CA ARG A 160 54.49 21.79 6.83
C ARG A 160 53.30 22.14 7.72
N TYR A 161 52.99 23.43 7.86
CA TYR A 161 51.88 23.90 8.69
C TYR A 161 50.52 23.48 8.11
N THR A 162 50.34 23.64 6.80
CA THR A 162 49.14 23.23 6.06
C THR A 162 48.93 21.71 6.15
N ARG A 163 49.98 20.93 5.95
CA ARG A 163 49.96 19.46 6.10
C ARG A 163 49.56 19.03 7.51
N ARG A 164 50.06 19.70 8.55
CA ARG A 164 49.71 19.41 9.95
C ARG A 164 48.22 19.66 10.21
N ILE A 165 47.67 20.78 9.72
CA ILE A 165 46.24 21.12 9.86
C ILE A 165 45.37 20.10 9.14
N HIS A 166 45.66 19.79 7.86
CA HIS A 166 44.89 18.81 7.11
C HIS A 166 44.97 17.41 7.74
N GLY A 167 46.14 17.04 8.28
CA GLY A 167 46.32 15.80 9.02
C GLY A 167 45.49 15.76 10.30
N ALA A 168 45.38 16.88 11.03
CA ALA A 168 44.53 16.98 12.21
C ALA A 168 43.04 16.85 11.88
N VAL A 169 42.56 17.48 10.80
CA VAL A 169 41.18 17.32 10.30
C VAL A 169 40.91 15.86 9.94
N ARG A 170 41.83 15.20 9.22
CA ARG A 170 41.71 13.77 8.88
C ARG A 170 41.69 12.88 10.12
N LYS A 171 42.50 13.20 11.14
CA LYS A 171 42.48 12.46 12.40
C LYS A 171 41.14 12.61 13.10
N ARG A 172 40.64 13.84 13.26
CA ARG A 172 39.37 14.09 13.96
C ARG A 172 38.17 13.50 13.20
N ALA A 173 38.19 13.53 11.87
CA ALA A 173 37.17 12.87 11.06
C ALA A 173 37.08 11.36 11.35
N ARG A 174 38.22 10.66 11.49
CA ARG A 174 38.22 9.23 11.85
C ARG A 174 37.77 8.96 13.29
N GLU A 175 38.09 9.86 14.21
CA GLU A 175 37.61 9.77 15.59
C GLU A 175 36.08 9.85 15.62
N ILE A 176 35.49 10.82 14.90
CA ILE A 176 34.03 10.94 14.74
C ILE A 176 33.43 9.71 14.06
N GLU A 177 34.04 9.23 12.98
CA GLU A 177 33.61 7.99 12.30
C GLU A 177 33.50 6.83 13.29
N SER A 178 34.52 6.66 14.14
CA SER A 178 34.53 5.62 15.17
C SER A 178 33.49 5.85 16.28
N GLU A 179 33.26 7.11 16.67
CA GLU A 179 32.23 7.49 17.65
C GLU A 179 30.82 7.17 17.11
N LEU A 180 30.55 7.45 15.83
CA LEU A 180 29.28 7.15 15.15
C LEU A 180 29.06 5.64 14.95
N ASP A 181 30.08 4.92 14.47
CA ASP A 181 30.04 3.46 14.31
C ASP A 181 29.76 2.75 15.65
N ALA A 182 30.39 3.22 16.73
CA ALA A 182 30.19 2.65 18.06
C ALA A 182 28.79 2.89 18.62
N ALA A 183 28.13 3.97 18.20
CA ALA A 183 26.74 4.27 18.55
C ALA A 183 25.72 3.58 17.63
N GLY A 184 26.17 2.90 16.57
CA GLY A 184 25.29 2.23 15.60
C GLY A 184 24.48 3.21 14.75
N LEU A 185 24.98 4.43 14.54
CA LEU A 185 24.29 5.46 13.76
C LEU A 185 24.62 5.32 12.27
N GLU A 186 23.61 5.36 11.41
CA GLU A 186 23.78 5.39 9.97
C GLU A 186 24.24 6.78 9.51
N TYR A 187 25.27 6.83 8.66
CA TYR A 187 25.76 8.09 8.11
C TYR A 187 26.36 7.95 6.69
N GLU A 188 26.24 9.02 5.92
CA GLU A 188 27.02 9.22 4.69
C GLU A 188 28.20 10.16 4.96
N ARG A 189 29.36 9.90 4.38
CA ARG A 189 30.57 10.71 4.57
C ARG A 189 31.11 11.26 3.26
N ASP A 190 31.20 12.59 3.18
CA ASP A 190 31.88 13.32 2.11
C ASP A 190 33.19 13.94 2.63
N VAL A 191 34.28 13.81 1.88
CA VAL A 191 35.60 14.34 2.29
C VAL A 191 36.23 15.17 1.18
N THR A 192 36.69 16.37 1.51
CA THR A 192 37.53 17.16 0.59
C THR A 192 39.00 16.90 0.88
N GLU A 193 39.65 16.08 0.05
CA GLU A 193 41.07 15.77 0.18
C GLU A 193 41.99 16.94 -0.24
N LYS A 194 43.08 17.12 0.50
CA LYS A 194 44.16 18.08 0.19
C LYS A 194 45.51 17.50 0.57
N TYR A 195 46.58 18.22 0.22
CA TYR A 195 47.94 17.80 0.54
C TYR A 195 48.10 17.47 2.04
N GLY A 196 48.35 16.20 2.33
CA GLY A 196 48.64 15.71 3.68
C GLY A 196 47.45 15.37 4.57
N GLY A 197 46.21 15.49 4.09
CA GLY A 197 45.00 15.13 4.87
C GLY A 197 43.71 15.70 4.26
N PHE A 198 42.77 16.13 5.10
CA PHE A 198 41.48 16.66 4.65
C PHE A 198 41.38 18.18 4.87
N ALA A 199 40.77 18.90 3.93
CA ALA A 199 40.37 20.28 4.16
C ALA A 199 39.12 20.36 5.05
N ASN A 200 38.18 19.45 4.83
CA ASN A 200 37.02 19.18 5.66
C ASN A 200 36.55 17.73 5.44
N ALA A 201 35.70 17.27 6.35
CA ALA A 201 34.89 16.07 6.23
C ALA A 201 33.48 16.40 6.72
N VAL A 202 32.46 15.97 5.99
CA VAL A 202 31.06 16.17 6.29
C VAL A 202 30.42 14.80 6.46
N PHE A 203 29.74 14.60 7.59
CA PHE A 203 28.96 13.41 7.88
C PHE A 203 27.49 13.79 7.90
N GLN A 204 26.67 13.18 7.06
CA GLN A 204 25.21 13.28 7.14
C GLN A 204 24.72 12.10 7.95
N VAL A 205 24.39 12.35 9.22
CA VAL A 205 24.01 11.31 10.18
C VAL A 205 22.48 11.26 10.29
N SER A 206 21.88 10.09 10.15
CA SER A 206 20.44 9.85 10.30
C SER A 206 20.03 9.82 11.78
N ALA A 207 20.34 10.89 12.51
CA ALA A 207 20.05 11.05 13.93
C ALA A 207 19.90 12.52 14.31
N ARG A 208 19.25 12.78 15.46
CA ARG A 208 19.16 14.12 16.04
C ARG A 208 20.46 14.51 16.76
N PRO A 209 20.75 15.80 16.94
CA PRO A 209 22.01 16.25 17.56
C PRO A 209 22.30 15.65 18.94
N GLN A 210 21.27 15.43 19.77
CA GLN A 210 21.40 14.84 21.11
C GLN A 210 21.81 13.37 21.11
N ASP A 211 21.48 12.64 20.04
CA ASP A 211 21.77 11.21 19.90
C ASP A 211 23.18 10.99 19.33
N ILE A 212 23.81 12.06 18.83
CA ILE A 212 25.13 12.00 18.21
C ILE A 212 26.19 12.14 19.32
N PRO A 213 27.11 11.16 19.48
CA PRO A 213 28.13 11.15 20.54
C PRO A 213 29.30 12.12 20.27
N VAL A 214 29.04 13.23 19.58
CA VAL A 214 30.02 14.22 19.15
C VAL A 214 29.54 15.59 19.60
N SER A 215 30.38 16.32 20.34
CA SER A 215 30.07 17.68 20.75
C SER A 215 30.53 18.74 19.73
N ARG A 216 29.78 19.84 19.59
CA ARG A 216 30.23 21.06 18.90
C ARG A 216 31.49 21.59 19.59
N ALA A 217 32.63 21.58 18.91
CA ALA A 217 33.90 21.95 19.53
C ALA A 217 34.90 22.57 18.57
N ARG A 218 35.65 23.56 19.06
CA ARG A 218 36.83 24.11 18.41
C ARG A 218 38.06 23.62 19.15
N SER A 219 38.72 22.60 18.61
CA SER A 219 39.89 21.98 19.22
C SER A 219 41.13 22.18 18.36
N GLY A 220 42.02 23.06 18.81
CA GLY A 220 43.33 23.31 18.20
C GLY A 220 43.26 23.77 16.74
N ASP A 221 43.54 22.85 15.83
CA ASP A 221 43.56 23.06 14.37
C ASP A 221 42.27 22.59 13.67
N THR A 222 41.29 22.11 14.42
CA THR A 222 40.01 21.59 13.90
C THR A 222 38.81 22.31 14.51
N ARG A 223 37.70 22.31 13.78
CA ARG A 223 36.40 22.83 14.20
C ARG A 223 35.34 21.82 13.79
N VAL A 224 34.50 21.40 14.73
CA VAL A 224 33.36 20.53 14.51
C VAL A 224 32.09 21.37 14.61
N GLU A 225 31.34 21.41 13.53
CA GLU A 225 30.02 22.04 13.43
C GLU A 225 28.98 20.93 13.35
N ILE A 226 27.86 21.10 14.06
CA ILE A 226 26.76 20.14 14.10
C ILE A 226 25.49 20.93 13.83
N GLU A 227 24.95 20.77 12.64
CA GLU A 227 23.79 21.51 12.14
C GLU A 227 22.71 20.54 11.69
N ARG A 228 21.48 20.70 12.19
CA ARG A 228 20.34 19.92 11.69
C ARG A 228 20.04 20.31 10.25
N GLN A 229 19.81 19.34 9.40
CA GLN A 229 19.45 19.60 8.01
C GLN A 229 18.07 20.26 7.96
N ARG A 230 18.00 21.38 7.21
CA ARG A 230 16.78 22.17 7.07
C ARG A 230 15.83 21.51 6.08
N ARG A 231 14.52 21.62 6.35
CA ARG A 231 13.46 21.30 5.40
C ARG A 231 13.12 22.53 4.55
N ASP A 232 12.47 22.29 3.42
CA ASP A 232 11.93 23.36 2.55
C ASP A 232 10.75 24.11 3.20
N GLY A 233 10.17 23.58 4.30
CA GLY A 233 8.97 24.08 4.97
C GLY A 233 9.00 23.93 6.49
N ILE A 234 7.99 24.52 7.13
CA ILE A 234 7.67 24.28 8.54
C ILE A 234 6.71 23.08 8.57
N GLU A 235 6.95 22.14 9.47
CA GLU A 235 6.13 20.97 9.72
C GLU A 235 5.52 21.07 11.11
N PHE A 236 4.27 20.65 11.22
CA PHE A 236 3.54 20.55 12.48
C PHE A 236 3.35 19.08 12.83
N ARG A 237 3.82 18.68 14.02
CA ARG A 237 3.70 17.30 14.51
C ARG A 237 2.88 17.28 15.81
N PRO A 238 1.78 16.53 15.91
CA PRO A 238 0.98 16.52 17.14
C PRO A 238 1.79 16.08 18.37
N LEU A 239 1.66 16.81 19.49
CA LEU A 239 2.34 16.46 20.76
C LEU A 239 1.87 15.11 21.30
N ALA A 240 0.56 14.91 21.34
CA ALA A 240 -0.05 13.61 21.49
C ALA A 240 -0.40 13.06 20.10
N LYS A 241 0.02 11.83 19.81
CA LYS A 241 -0.64 11.02 18.79
C LYS A 241 -2.07 10.78 19.28
N ARG A 242 -3.02 11.67 18.98
CA ARG A 242 -4.44 11.32 19.04
C ARG A 242 -4.61 10.19 18.04
N ARG A 243 -4.67 8.98 18.57
CA ARG A 243 -5.12 7.81 17.83
C ARG A 243 -6.60 8.03 17.67
N ASP A 244 -6.99 8.43 16.46
CA ASP A 244 -8.39 8.61 16.10
C ASP A 244 -9.17 7.33 16.43
N HIS A 245 -10.46 7.49 16.66
CA HIS A 245 -11.33 6.35 16.88
C HIS A 245 -11.47 5.58 15.56
N VAL A 246 -11.36 4.25 15.63
CA VAL A 246 -11.27 3.40 14.44
C VAL A 246 -12.17 2.17 14.56
N VAL A 247 -12.56 1.65 13.41
CA VAL A 247 -13.12 0.31 13.23
C VAL A 247 -11.96 -0.62 12.90
N VAL A 248 -11.89 -1.76 13.57
CA VAL A 248 -10.81 -2.74 13.42
C VAL A 248 -11.39 -4.05 12.94
N GLY A 249 -10.89 -4.57 11.83
CA GLY A 249 -11.21 -5.91 11.35
C GLY A 249 -10.07 -6.87 11.64
N VAL A 250 -10.39 -8.10 12.05
CA VAL A 250 -9.40 -9.11 12.43
C VAL A 250 -9.73 -10.43 11.76
N ASP A 251 -8.77 -10.98 11.01
CA ASP A 251 -8.78 -12.36 10.52
C ASP A 251 -7.84 -13.21 11.39
N PRO A 252 -8.39 -14.07 12.28
CA PRO A 252 -7.59 -14.92 13.15
C PRO A 252 -7.21 -16.24 12.45
N GLY A 253 -5.94 -16.64 12.50
CA GLY A 253 -5.51 -17.91 11.92
C GLY A 253 -4.03 -18.21 12.11
N THR A 254 -3.47 -19.04 11.21
CA THR A 254 -2.02 -19.26 11.15
C THR A 254 -1.25 -17.99 10.78
N THR A 255 -1.92 -17.07 10.10
CA THR A 255 -1.52 -15.69 9.91
C THR A 255 -2.62 -14.86 10.53
N THR A 256 -2.30 -14.05 11.54
CA THR A 256 -3.25 -13.07 12.08
C THR A 256 -3.13 -11.81 11.24
N ALA A 257 -4.23 -11.33 10.69
CA ALA A 257 -4.28 -10.07 9.97
C ALA A 257 -5.22 -9.09 10.65
N VAL A 258 -4.87 -7.81 10.57
CA VAL A 258 -5.62 -6.70 11.15
C VAL A 258 -5.72 -5.57 10.13
N ALA A 259 -6.91 -5.00 10.00
CA ALA A 259 -7.14 -3.79 9.22
C ALA A 259 -7.74 -2.69 10.10
N ILE A 260 -7.29 -1.45 9.87
CA ILE A 260 -7.75 -0.25 10.57
C ILE A 260 -8.51 0.63 9.59
N VAL A 261 -9.74 1.01 9.93
CA VAL A 261 -10.62 1.87 9.15
C VAL A 261 -11.07 3.04 10.01
N SER A 262 -11.02 4.27 9.50
CA SER A 262 -11.53 5.46 10.20
C SER A 262 -13.06 5.50 10.24
N LEU A 263 -13.62 6.37 11.09
CA LEU A 263 -15.07 6.57 11.20
C LEU A 263 -15.75 7.19 9.95
N ASP A 264 -14.98 7.55 8.93
CA ASP A 264 -15.47 8.00 7.62
C ASP A 264 -15.35 6.91 6.52
N GLY A 265 -14.84 5.72 6.88
CA GLY A 265 -14.74 4.56 5.99
C GLY A 265 -13.43 4.47 5.21
N THR A 266 -12.44 5.32 5.48
CA THR A 266 -11.11 5.26 4.85
C THR A 266 -10.25 4.16 5.50
N VAL A 267 -9.63 3.30 4.70
CA VAL A 267 -8.64 2.33 5.19
C VAL A 267 -7.36 3.07 5.57
N LEU A 268 -6.96 3.00 6.84
CA LEU A 268 -5.79 3.70 7.37
C LEU A 268 -4.52 2.86 7.28
N ASP A 269 -4.61 1.59 7.67
CA ASP A 269 -3.47 0.67 7.66
C ASP A 269 -3.94 -0.79 7.71
N VAL A 270 -3.13 -1.69 7.15
CA VAL A 270 -3.39 -3.14 7.14
C VAL A 270 -2.08 -3.89 7.36
N TYR A 271 -2.15 -4.95 8.14
CA TYR A 271 -0.97 -5.72 8.52
C TYR A 271 -1.32 -7.19 8.74
N SER A 272 -0.35 -8.07 8.48
CA SER A 272 -0.45 -9.49 8.80
C SER A 272 0.86 -10.07 9.31
N SER A 273 0.77 -11.00 10.27
CA SER A 273 1.92 -11.72 10.82
C SER A 273 1.57 -13.13 11.26
N ARG A 274 2.55 -14.03 11.14
CA ARG A 274 2.47 -15.43 11.62
C ARG A 274 3.12 -15.64 12.98
N THR A 275 3.92 -14.68 13.44
CA THR A 275 4.77 -14.80 14.62
C THR A 275 4.31 -13.90 15.77
N ASP A 276 3.51 -12.90 15.47
CA ASP A 276 3.01 -11.96 16.46
C ASP A 276 2.04 -12.65 17.40
N ASP A 277 2.20 -12.35 18.69
CA ASP A 277 1.23 -12.73 19.69
C ASP A 277 0.13 -11.66 19.82
N ALA A 278 -0.92 -11.97 20.59
CA ALA A 278 -2.03 -11.06 20.80
C ALA A 278 -1.59 -9.72 21.44
N ALA A 279 -0.48 -9.69 22.19
CA ALA A 279 0.03 -8.47 22.80
C ALA A 279 0.68 -7.56 21.75
N ALA A 280 1.49 -8.11 20.84
CA ALA A 280 2.05 -7.38 19.70
C ALA A 280 0.94 -6.85 18.78
N THR A 281 -0.08 -7.66 18.48
CA THR A 281 -1.26 -7.22 17.72
C THR A 281 -2.00 -6.08 18.43
N THR A 282 -2.18 -6.20 19.75
CA THR A 282 -2.81 -5.16 20.58
C THR A 282 -2.01 -3.86 20.51
N GLU A 283 -0.70 -3.92 20.73
CA GLU A 283 0.18 -2.74 20.65
C GLU A 283 0.11 -2.08 19.26
N TRP A 284 0.19 -2.88 18.20
CA TRP A 284 0.07 -2.42 16.82
C TRP A 284 -1.23 -1.68 16.53
N ILE A 285 -2.37 -2.19 17.06
CA ILE A 285 -3.68 -1.55 16.94
C ILE A 285 -3.70 -0.24 17.73
N ILE A 286 -3.27 -0.28 19.00
CA ILE A 286 -3.25 0.92 19.84
C ILE A 286 -2.41 1.97 19.14
N GLU A 287 -1.29 1.62 18.49
CA GLU A 287 -0.44 2.53 17.70
C GLU A 287 -1.15 3.37 16.65
N ARG A 288 -2.21 2.83 16.05
CA ARG A 288 -2.88 3.37 14.88
C ARG A 288 -4.24 3.97 15.19
N GLY A 289 -4.91 3.52 16.24
CA GLY A 289 -6.24 4.00 16.56
C GLY A 289 -6.75 3.55 17.93
N ARG A 290 -7.87 4.14 18.34
CA ARG A 290 -8.67 3.68 19.48
C ARG A 290 -9.85 2.86 18.93
N PRO A 291 -9.84 1.52 19.08
CA PRO A 291 -10.90 0.69 18.51
C PRO A 291 -12.24 0.98 19.18
N VAL A 292 -13.22 1.38 18.39
CA VAL A 292 -14.62 1.51 18.84
C VAL A 292 -15.43 0.27 18.45
N VAL A 293 -15.11 -0.30 17.29
CA VAL A 293 -15.71 -1.53 16.79
C VAL A 293 -14.58 -2.51 16.45
N VAL A 294 -14.71 -3.75 16.89
CA VAL A 294 -13.85 -4.86 16.48
C VAL A 294 -14.71 -5.88 15.73
N ALA A 295 -14.28 -6.26 14.54
CA ALA A 295 -15.05 -6.99 13.56
C ALA A 295 -14.35 -8.29 13.13
N ALA A 296 -15.14 -9.32 12.84
CA ALA A 296 -14.72 -10.56 12.19
C ALA A 296 -15.58 -10.80 10.94
N ASP A 297 -15.03 -11.50 9.96
CA ASP A 297 -15.68 -11.84 8.69
C ASP A 297 -16.51 -13.15 8.73
N VAL A 298 -16.54 -13.81 9.89
CA VAL A 298 -17.20 -15.10 10.13
C VAL A 298 -18.13 -15.03 11.34
N THR A 299 -19.13 -15.90 11.36
CA THR A 299 -20.04 -16.08 12.51
C THR A 299 -20.04 -17.53 13.00
N PRO A 300 -19.95 -17.77 14.32
CA PRO A 300 -19.79 -16.78 15.39
C PRO A 300 -18.37 -16.18 15.41
N MET A 301 -18.23 -14.97 15.97
CA MET A 301 -16.94 -14.29 16.12
C MET A 301 -15.93 -15.19 16.84
N PRO A 302 -14.72 -15.38 16.29
CA PRO A 302 -13.73 -16.27 16.90
C PRO A 302 -13.26 -15.77 18.28
N GLU A 303 -12.96 -16.69 19.20
CA GLU A 303 -12.58 -16.33 20.59
C GLU A 303 -11.39 -15.37 20.69
N THR A 304 -10.44 -15.45 19.77
CA THR A 304 -9.27 -14.56 19.72
C THR A 304 -9.69 -13.12 19.45
N VAL A 305 -10.62 -12.93 18.52
CA VAL A 305 -11.18 -11.61 18.18
C VAL A 305 -12.05 -11.09 19.32
N GLU A 306 -12.86 -11.96 19.93
CA GLU A 306 -13.70 -11.60 21.08
C GLU A 306 -12.86 -11.17 22.30
N LYS A 307 -11.71 -11.81 22.55
CA LYS A 307 -10.76 -11.38 23.60
C LYS A 307 -10.17 -10.00 23.29
N LEU A 308 -9.78 -9.77 22.04
CA LEU A 308 -9.22 -8.50 21.59
C LEU A 308 -10.25 -7.36 21.68
N ARG A 309 -11.48 -7.61 21.25
CA ARG A 309 -12.62 -6.70 21.41
C ARG A 309 -12.80 -6.28 22.87
N ARG A 310 -12.82 -7.25 23.80
CA ARG A 310 -12.96 -6.99 25.24
C ARG A 310 -11.78 -6.20 25.80
N SER A 311 -10.55 -6.45 25.36
CA SER A 311 -9.39 -5.66 25.83
C SER A 311 -9.48 -4.18 25.47
N PHE A 312 -10.17 -3.85 24.38
CA PHE A 312 -10.43 -2.48 23.97
C PHE A 312 -11.73 -1.89 24.51
N SER A 313 -12.55 -2.69 25.21
CA SER A 313 -13.93 -2.31 25.54
C SER A 313 -14.74 -1.85 24.32
N ALA A 314 -14.44 -2.42 23.15
CA ALA A 314 -15.07 -2.06 21.88
C ALA A 314 -16.38 -2.83 21.64
N ALA A 315 -17.25 -2.27 20.80
CA ALA A 315 -18.38 -3.00 20.25
C ALA A 315 -17.89 -4.13 19.32
N GLY A 316 -18.66 -5.20 19.23
CA GLY A 316 -18.37 -6.34 18.36
C GLY A 316 -19.26 -6.30 17.13
N TRP A 317 -18.70 -6.61 15.96
CA TRP A 317 -19.48 -6.82 14.75
C TRP A 317 -19.12 -8.16 14.09
N GLU A 318 -20.13 -8.95 13.77
CA GLU A 318 -20.02 -10.17 12.97
C GLU A 318 -21.18 -10.21 11.95
N PRO A 319 -21.00 -10.84 10.79
CA PRO A 319 -22.06 -10.96 9.79
C PRO A 319 -23.11 -12.00 10.22
N ASP A 320 -24.32 -11.93 9.64
CA ASP A 320 -25.38 -12.95 9.87
C ASP A 320 -24.98 -14.34 9.36
N THR A 321 -24.11 -14.40 8.35
CA THR A 321 -23.49 -15.59 7.76
C THR A 321 -22.08 -15.26 7.30
N ASP A 322 -21.17 -16.24 7.31
CA ASP A 322 -19.79 -16.05 6.83
C ASP A 322 -19.72 -15.33 5.49
N LEU A 323 -18.88 -14.29 5.41
CA LEU A 323 -18.76 -13.48 4.21
C LEU A 323 -18.19 -14.31 3.05
N PRO A 324 -18.88 -14.41 1.90
CA PRO A 324 -18.34 -15.08 0.72
C PRO A 324 -17.09 -14.39 0.18
N VAL A 325 -16.14 -15.18 -0.33
CA VAL A 325 -14.88 -14.65 -0.89
C VAL A 325 -15.10 -13.60 -1.98
N ASP A 326 -16.11 -13.78 -2.81
CA ASP A 326 -16.43 -12.84 -3.90
C ASP A 326 -16.96 -11.49 -3.35
N GLU A 327 -17.70 -11.50 -2.25
CA GLU A 327 -18.18 -10.29 -1.58
C GLU A 327 -17.04 -9.52 -0.90
N LYS A 328 -16.11 -10.26 -0.26
CA LYS A 328 -14.88 -9.68 0.30
C LYS A 328 -14.07 -8.98 -0.78
N LYS A 329 -13.78 -9.69 -1.88
CA LYS A 329 -13.05 -9.14 -3.05
C LYS A 329 -13.76 -7.94 -3.67
N HIS A 330 -15.09 -7.95 -3.74
CA HIS A 330 -15.85 -6.84 -4.28
C HIS A 330 -15.72 -5.59 -3.41
N ARG A 331 -15.80 -5.76 -2.09
CA ARG A 331 -15.77 -4.65 -1.13
C ARG A 331 -14.40 -4.02 -0.99
N THR A 332 -13.33 -4.80 -1.14
CA THR A 332 -11.94 -4.35 -1.03
C THR A 332 -11.29 -4.01 -2.38
N ARG A 333 -12.04 -4.01 -3.50
CA ARG A 333 -11.49 -3.87 -4.86
C ARG A 333 -10.74 -2.55 -5.13
N GLU A 334 -11.01 -1.51 -4.34
CA GLU A 334 -10.42 -0.17 -4.48
C GLU A 334 -9.20 0.02 -3.58
N GLU A 335 -8.89 -0.97 -2.74
CA GLU A 335 -7.85 -0.95 -1.72
C GLU A 335 -6.75 -1.98 -2.04
N ALA A 336 -5.51 -1.69 -1.62
CA ALA A 336 -4.38 -2.60 -1.78
C ALA A 336 -4.23 -3.53 -0.57
N TYR A 337 -3.92 -4.80 -0.83
CA TYR A 337 -3.61 -5.81 0.19
C TYR A 337 -2.59 -6.81 -0.36
N ASP A 338 -1.74 -7.36 0.49
CA ASP A 338 -0.66 -8.25 0.06
C ASP A 338 -1.07 -9.73 0.06
N ASN A 339 -2.09 -10.11 0.84
CA ASN A 339 -2.55 -11.49 0.94
C ASN A 339 -4.05 -11.62 1.27
N ASP A 340 -4.56 -12.85 1.19
CA ASP A 340 -5.97 -13.16 1.44
C ASP A 340 -6.42 -12.86 2.87
N HIS A 341 -5.53 -12.95 3.87
CA HIS A 341 -5.87 -12.65 5.27
C HIS A 341 -6.06 -11.15 5.48
N GLU A 342 -5.19 -10.33 4.88
CA GLU A 342 -5.33 -8.88 4.90
C GLU A 342 -6.62 -8.42 4.21
N ARG A 343 -6.98 -9.05 3.09
CA ARG A 343 -8.28 -8.82 2.44
C ARG A 343 -9.43 -9.15 3.37
N ASP A 344 -9.37 -10.29 4.06
CA ASP A 344 -10.48 -10.78 4.88
C ASP A 344 -10.63 -9.91 6.15
N ALA A 345 -9.54 -9.51 6.79
CA ALA A 345 -9.53 -8.53 7.88
C ALA A 345 -10.06 -7.15 7.42
N MET A 346 -9.64 -6.68 6.25
CA MET A 346 -10.12 -5.42 5.68
C MET A 346 -11.62 -5.48 5.34
N ALA A 347 -12.08 -6.60 4.78
CA ALA A 347 -13.49 -6.81 4.49
C ALA A 347 -14.32 -6.77 5.79
N ALA A 348 -13.88 -7.45 6.85
CA ALA A 348 -14.54 -7.39 8.16
C ALA A 348 -14.69 -5.94 8.65
N ALA A 349 -13.61 -5.14 8.59
CA ALA A 349 -13.62 -3.74 9.02
C ALA A 349 -14.58 -2.88 8.19
N LEU A 350 -14.56 -3.04 6.86
CA LEU A 350 -15.37 -2.25 5.94
C LEU A 350 -16.86 -2.62 6.01
N TYR A 351 -17.21 -3.89 6.17
CA TYR A 351 -18.60 -4.29 6.38
C TYR A 351 -19.12 -3.86 7.76
N ALA A 352 -18.28 -3.89 8.79
CA ALA A 352 -18.63 -3.30 10.09
C ALA A 352 -18.86 -1.79 9.99
N PHE A 353 -18.01 -1.08 9.25
CA PHE A 353 -18.24 0.34 8.95
C PHE A 353 -19.57 0.55 8.22
N ASP A 354 -19.86 -0.22 7.16
CA ASP A 354 -21.10 -0.09 6.39
C ASP A 354 -22.34 -0.31 7.27
N HIS A 355 -22.27 -1.25 8.23
CA HIS A 355 -23.35 -1.49 9.19
C HIS A 355 -23.57 -0.29 10.14
N HIS A 356 -22.49 0.37 10.55
CA HIS A 356 -22.54 1.51 11.47
C HIS A 356 -22.56 2.88 10.79
N ALA A 357 -22.49 2.97 9.46
CA ALA A 357 -22.36 4.22 8.71
C ALA A 357 -23.46 5.24 9.06
N ASP A 358 -24.73 4.81 9.04
CA ASP A 358 -25.88 5.65 9.41
C ASP A 358 -25.82 6.11 10.88
N GLN A 359 -25.23 5.31 11.76
CA GLN A 359 -25.05 5.65 13.17
C GLN A 359 -23.92 6.67 13.33
N PHE A 360 -22.77 6.46 12.69
CA PHE A 360 -21.65 7.38 12.70
C PHE A 360 -22.04 8.74 12.11
N GLU A 361 -22.74 8.77 10.97
CA GLU A 361 -23.22 10.01 10.35
C GLU A 361 -24.20 10.76 11.27
N ARG A 362 -25.13 10.05 11.91
CA ARG A 362 -26.09 10.63 12.85
C ARG A 362 -25.40 11.20 14.10
N VAL A 363 -24.39 10.51 14.64
CA VAL A 363 -23.61 11.01 15.77
C VAL A 363 -22.84 12.25 15.32
N ALA A 364 -22.09 12.18 14.21
CA ALA A 364 -21.34 13.30 13.66
C ALA A 364 -22.22 14.55 13.42
N GLY A 365 -23.45 14.37 12.92
CA GLY A 365 -24.39 15.47 12.70
C GLY A 365 -25.00 16.06 13.97
N LYS A 366 -25.05 15.32 15.08
CA LYS A 366 -25.57 15.78 16.37
C LYS A 366 -24.49 16.34 17.30
N VAL A 367 -23.23 15.94 17.11
CA VAL A 367 -22.10 16.40 17.91
C VAL A 367 -21.79 17.86 17.52
N PRO A 368 -21.91 18.81 18.47
CA PRO A 368 -21.55 20.20 18.20
C PRO A 368 -20.07 20.33 17.79
N PRO A 369 -19.68 21.32 16.96
CA PRO A 369 -18.31 21.49 16.49
C PRO A 369 -17.24 21.64 17.58
N GLN A 370 -17.65 21.92 18.83
CA GLN A 370 -16.74 22.00 19.98
C GLN A 370 -16.30 20.64 20.54
N TYR A 371 -17.00 19.55 20.22
CA TYR A 371 -16.71 18.18 20.70
C TYR A 371 -16.19 17.31 19.56
N ASP A 372 -15.32 16.37 19.90
CA ASP A 372 -14.81 15.37 18.95
C ASP A 372 -15.84 14.26 18.75
N VAL A 373 -16.08 13.86 17.50
CA VAL A 373 -17.04 12.82 17.14
C VAL A 373 -16.59 11.46 17.68
N GLY A 374 -15.28 11.18 17.69
CA GLY A 374 -14.75 9.88 18.08
C GLY A 374 -15.11 9.43 19.49
N PRO A 375 -14.82 10.23 20.55
CA PRO A 375 -15.21 9.90 21.92
C PRO A 375 -16.72 9.74 22.13
N VAL A 376 -17.54 10.50 21.38
CA VAL A 376 -19.00 10.36 21.45
C VAL A 376 -19.44 9.07 20.77
N VAL A 377 -18.86 8.74 19.62
CA VAL A 377 -19.09 7.47 18.92
C VAL A 377 -18.70 6.28 19.80
N ASP A 378 -17.58 6.34 20.53
CA ASP A 378 -17.17 5.30 21.47
C ASP A 378 -18.24 5.02 22.54
N ARG A 379 -18.72 6.06 23.23
CA ARG A 379 -19.76 5.91 24.27
C ARG A 379 -21.12 5.47 23.71
N VAL A 380 -21.46 5.91 22.49
CA VAL A 380 -22.74 5.55 21.85
C VAL A 380 -22.73 4.12 21.32
N VAL A 381 -21.61 3.67 20.75
CA VAL A 381 -21.51 2.38 20.06
C VAL A 381 -21.04 1.28 21.00
N ALA A 382 -20.02 1.53 21.82
CA ALA A 382 -19.53 0.55 22.79
C ALA A 382 -20.27 0.61 24.14
N GLY A 383 -20.71 1.81 24.57
CA GLY A 383 -21.45 2.02 25.82
C GLY A 383 -22.98 1.95 25.69
N GLU A 384 -23.51 1.82 24.46
CA GLU A 384 -24.95 1.84 24.13
C GLU A 384 -25.69 3.08 24.65
N GLU A 385 -24.97 4.18 24.86
CA GLU A 385 -25.53 5.42 25.39
C GLU A 385 -26.24 6.24 24.30
N SER A 386 -27.20 7.07 24.71
CA SER A 386 -27.80 8.03 23.77
C SER A 386 -26.85 9.21 23.55
N VAL A 387 -26.78 9.73 22.33
CA VAL A 387 -25.97 10.93 22.01
C VAL A 387 -26.30 12.09 22.94
N GLU A 388 -27.57 12.25 23.32
CA GLU A 388 -28.03 13.31 24.22
C GLU A 388 -27.53 13.10 25.65
N THR A 389 -27.45 11.87 26.12
CA THR A 389 -26.87 11.52 27.43
C THR A 389 -25.37 11.82 27.44
N VAL A 390 -24.64 11.39 26.41
CA VAL A 390 -23.19 11.62 26.32
C VAL A 390 -22.86 13.11 26.27
N LEU A 391 -23.63 13.89 25.49
CA LEU A 391 -23.44 15.33 25.43
C LEU A 391 -23.79 16.04 26.74
N ARG A 392 -24.82 15.57 27.47
CA ARG A 392 -25.20 16.12 28.77
C ARG A 392 -24.16 15.84 29.85
N ASP A 393 -23.60 14.64 29.89
CA ASP A 393 -22.53 14.32 30.83
C ASP A 393 -21.27 15.15 30.56
N LEU A 394 -21.01 15.49 29.30
CA LEU A 394 -19.95 16.43 28.90
C LEU A 394 -20.27 17.90 29.23
N GLU A 395 -21.51 18.21 29.62
CA GLU A 395 -21.96 19.55 30.06
C GLU A 395 -22.10 19.64 31.60
N ASP A 396 -22.44 18.54 32.29
CA ASP A 396 -22.70 18.51 33.74
C ASP A 396 -21.42 18.35 34.61
N ASP A 397 -20.26 18.01 34.03
CA ASP A 397 -18.97 17.89 34.76
C ASP A 397 -18.31 19.27 35.06
N ASP A 398 -19.05 20.37 34.86
CA ASP A 398 -18.57 21.76 34.88
C ASP A 398 -19.12 22.60 36.08
N GLY A 399 -19.50 22.01 37.22
CA GLY A 399 -19.71 22.83 38.41
C GLY A 399 -20.22 22.20 39.70
N GLU A 400 -19.33 22.10 40.70
CA GLU A 400 -19.68 22.28 42.11
C GLU A 400 -18.60 23.13 42.80
N ASP A 401 -19.00 24.28 43.36
CA ASP A 401 -18.43 24.85 44.58
C ASP A 401 -19.45 25.84 45.21
N GLU A 402 -19.88 25.52 46.44
CA GLU A 402 -20.71 26.34 47.36
C GLU A 402 -19.93 27.62 47.79
N ASP A 403 -20.48 28.77 48.22
CA ASP A 403 -21.33 28.94 49.42
C ASP A 403 -21.80 30.42 49.64
N THR A 404 -23.00 30.55 50.25
CA THR A 404 -23.63 31.62 51.12
C THR A 404 -23.39 33.14 50.95
N THR A 405 -24.39 34.06 51.05
CA THR A 405 -25.14 34.47 52.28
C THR A 405 -26.28 35.50 52.01
N ALA A 406 -27.13 35.71 53.04
CA ALA A 406 -28.48 36.28 53.11
C ALA A 406 -28.75 37.79 52.82
N HIS A 407 -30.00 38.09 52.39
CA HIS A 407 -30.69 39.41 52.37
C HIS A 407 -31.26 39.81 53.77
N GLU A 408 -31.58 41.06 54.14
CA GLU A 408 -32.48 42.14 53.61
C GLU A 408 -32.28 43.47 54.45
N PRO A 409 -32.94 44.66 54.23
CA PRO A 409 -33.66 45.21 53.06
C PRO A 409 -33.43 46.73 52.71
N ARG A 410 -33.58 47.01 51.39
CA ARG A 410 -34.19 48.14 50.61
C ARG A 410 -33.85 49.63 50.79
N GLU A 411 -33.51 50.25 49.64
CA GLU A 411 -34.25 51.30 48.90
C GLU A 411 -33.87 51.24 47.39
N LEU A 412 -34.86 51.27 46.46
CA LEU A 412 -34.78 51.11 44.97
C LEU A 412 -33.81 50.01 44.44
N THR A 413 -34.33 48.86 44.04
CA THR A 413 -33.54 47.64 43.74
C THR A 413 -32.58 47.80 42.56
N ASP A 414 -31.35 47.27 42.73
CA ASP A 414 -30.40 47.05 41.64
C ASP A 414 -31.05 46.28 40.49
N ASP A 415 -31.99 45.38 40.80
CA ASP A 415 -32.78 44.59 39.86
C ASP A 415 -33.47 45.41 38.77
N GLU A 416 -34.02 46.60 39.08
CA GLU A 416 -34.72 47.39 38.04
C GLU A 416 -33.72 48.07 37.07
N LYS A 417 -32.56 48.49 37.58
CA LYS A 417 -31.46 49.01 36.75
C LYS A 417 -30.76 47.88 36.00
N GLU A 418 -30.72 46.69 36.59
CA GLU A 418 -30.17 45.47 36.01
C GLU A 418 -31.07 44.96 34.90
N ILE A 419 -32.39 44.89 35.11
CA ILE A 419 -33.38 44.55 34.06
C ILE A 419 -33.25 45.49 32.87
N LYS A 420 -33.06 46.80 33.10
CA LYS A 420 -32.86 47.76 32.01
C LYS A 420 -31.53 47.53 31.26
N ARG A 421 -30.45 47.21 31.97
CA ARG A 421 -29.15 46.84 31.37
C ARG A 421 -29.22 45.52 30.61
N LEU A 422 -29.94 44.54 31.14
CA LEU A 422 -30.17 43.24 30.54
C LEU A 422 -31.00 43.38 29.27
N ASN A 423 -32.08 44.16 29.27
CA ASN A 423 -32.87 44.42 28.06
C ASN A 423 -32.05 45.12 26.97
N ALA A 424 -31.24 46.13 27.33
CA ALA A 424 -30.33 46.78 26.37
C ALA A 424 -29.17 45.86 25.90
N ARG A 425 -28.90 44.77 26.62
CA ARG A 425 -27.95 43.72 26.20
C ARG A 425 -28.63 42.71 25.30
N ILE A 426 -29.87 42.32 25.61
CA ILE A 426 -30.71 41.45 24.78
C ILE A 426 -30.90 42.08 23.41
N GLU A 427 -31.28 43.35 23.31
CA GLU A 427 -31.44 44.03 22.02
C GLU A 427 -30.14 44.04 21.18
N ARG A 428 -28.99 44.22 21.84
CA ARG A 428 -27.68 44.15 21.15
C ARG A 428 -27.33 42.73 20.71
N LEU A 429 -27.64 41.74 21.53
CA LEU A 429 -27.42 40.32 21.21
C LEU A 429 -28.34 39.87 20.07
N GLU A 430 -29.61 40.28 20.07
CA GLU A 430 -30.56 40.01 18.99
C GLU A 430 -30.10 40.62 17.67
N SER A 431 -29.67 41.89 17.69
CA SER A 431 -29.07 42.53 16.50
C SER A 431 -27.84 41.77 16.01
N HIS A 432 -26.98 41.30 16.91
CA HIS A 432 -25.79 40.55 16.52
C HIS A 432 -26.12 39.16 15.96
N VAL A 433 -27.14 38.50 16.51
CA VAL A 433 -27.66 37.23 15.99
C VAL A 433 -28.19 37.41 14.57
N ASP A 434 -28.87 38.52 14.29
CA ASP A 434 -29.38 38.80 12.95
C ASP A 434 -28.23 39.09 11.95
N ASP A 435 -27.20 39.84 12.36
CA ASP A 435 -25.98 40.05 11.55
C ASP A 435 -25.23 38.74 11.26
N LEU A 436 -25.18 37.84 12.25
CA LEU A 436 -24.58 36.51 12.11
C LEU A 436 -25.39 35.63 11.16
N LYS A 437 -26.73 35.63 11.26
CA LYS A 437 -27.61 34.91 10.33
C LYS A 437 -27.44 35.40 8.90
N GLU A 438 -27.33 36.71 8.68
CA GLU A 438 -27.07 37.26 7.35
C GLU A 438 -25.69 36.82 6.82
N THR A 439 -24.70 36.77 7.70
CA THR A 439 -23.35 36.30 7.34
C THR A 439 -23.32 34.83 7.00
N ILE A 440 -24.01 33.97 7.77
CA ILE A 440 -24.17 32.55 7.47
C ILE A 440 -24.82 32.38 6.10
N LYS A 441 -25.96 33.03 5.86
CA LYS A 441 -26.65 32.96 4.57
C LYS A 441 -25.74 33.34 3.40
N ARG A 442 -24.97 34.42 3.53
CA ARG A 442 -24.01 34.85 2.51
C ARG A 442 -22.90 33.82 2.28
N LYS A 443 -22.45 33.14 3.33
CA LYS A 443 -21.45 32.07 3.25
C LYS A 443 -22.02 30.81 2.61
N ASP A 444 -23.25 30.44 2.93
CA ASP A 444 -23.95 29.30 2.32
C ASP A 444 -24.16 29.53 0.82
N ASP A 445 -24.55 30.75 0.42
CA ASP A 445 -24.67 31.13 -1.00
C ASP A 445 -23.30 31.03 -1.72
N GLN A 446 -22.22 31.45 -1.05
CA GLN A 446 -20.85 31.32 -1.58
C GLN A 446 -20.40 29.85 -1.70
N LEU A 447 -20.72 29.02 -0.70
CA LEU A 447 -20.42 27.59 -0.71
C LEU A 447 -21.16 26.91 -1.85
N SER A 448 -22.46 27.16 -2.01
CA SER A 448 -23.25 26.59 -3.11
C SER A 448 -22.69 26.95 -4.49
N GLU A 449 -22.21 28.18 -4.68
CA GLU A 449 -21.57 28.59 -5.94
C GLU A 449 -20.21 27.88 -6.13
N LYS A 450 -19.42 27.72 -5.07
CA LYS A 450 -18.15 26.99 -5.14
C LYS A 450 -18.34 25.51 -5.41
N ASP A 451 -19.35 24.88 -4.82
CA ASP A 451 -19.69 23.48 -5.08
C ASP A 451 -20.09 23.26 -6.53
N LYS A 452 -20.91 24.14 -7.11
CA LYS A 452 -21.26 24.11 -8.55
C LYS A 452 -20.02 24.23 -9.44
N GLN A 453 -19.08 25.10 -9.09
CA GLN A 453 -17.81 25.24 -9.83
C GLN A 453 -16.98 23.96 -9.73
N LEU A 454 -16.94 23.34 -8.55
CA LEU A 454 -16.21 22.12 -8.28
C LEU A 454 -16.82 20.91 -9.03
N GLU A 455 -18.14 20.79 -9.06
CA GLU A 455 -18.85 19.79 -9.85
C GLU A 455 -18.56 19.92 -11.35
N LYS A 456 -18.59 21.16 -11.86
CA LYS A 456 -18.24 21.44 -13.27
C LYS A 456 -16.82 21.02 -13.58
N ALA A 457 -15.86 21.41 -12.75
CA ALA A 457 -14.45 21.01 -12.90
C ALA A 457 -14.27 19.48 -12.85
N ARG A 458 -14.95 18.79 -11.91
CA ARG A 458 -14.97 17.32 -11.82
C ARG A 458 -15.57 16.66 -13.07
N SER A 459 -16.63 17.23 -13.64
CA SER A 459 -17.23 16.73 -14.87
C SER A 459 -16.30 16.88 -16.08
N GLU A 460 -15.62 18.01 -16.19
CA GLU A 460 -14.64 18.29 -17.24
C GLU A 460 -13.44 17.34 -17.13
N GLY A 461 -12.87 17.18 -15.92
CA GLY A 461 -11.79 16.22 -15.67
C GLY A 461 -12.19 14.78 -15.98
N ARG A 462 -13.40 14.35 -15.61
CA ARG A 462 -13.92 13.01 -15.98
C ARG A 462 -14.02 12.82 -17.50
N ARG A 463 -14.37 13.87 -18.25
CA ARG A 463 -14.45 13.81 -19.71
C ARG A 463 -13.06 13.73 -20.35
N GLU A 464 -12.09 14.45 -19.81
CA GLU A 464 -10.69 14.41 -20.26
C GLU A 464 -10.08 13.03 -20.03
N VAL A 465 -10.21 12.49 -18.81
CA VAL A 465 -9.72 11.13 -18.49
C VAL A 465 -10.34 10.06 -19.41
N ARG A 466 -11.63 10.18 -19.76
CA ARG A 466 -12.26 9.26 -20.73
C ARG A 466 -11.62 9.37 -22.12
N LYS A 467 -11.35 10.58 -22.59
CA LYS A 467 -10.69 10.81 -23.88
C LYS A 467 -9.27 10.23 -23.87
N ASP A 468 -8.50 10.49 -22.81
CA ASP A 468 -7.13 10.00 -22.71
C ASP A 468 -7.08 8.47 -22.69
N ARG A 469 -7.99 7.83 -21.95
CA ARG A 469 -8.12 6.36 -21.96
C ARG A 469 -8.48 5.81 -23.35
N GLU A 470 -9.34 6.50 -24.09
CA GLU A 470 -9.69 6.12 -25.46
C GLU A 470 -8.50 6.28 -26.41
N VAL A 471 -7.75 7.37 -26.29
CA VAL A 471 -6.52 7.61 -27.06
C VAL A 471 -5.48 6.54 -26.77
N THR A 472 -5.19 6.24 -25.50
CA THR A 472 -4.24 5.19 -25.12
C THR A 472 -4.66 3.82 -25.64
N ARG A 473 -5.97 3.50 -25.60
CA ARG A 473 -6.50 2.24 -26.14
C ARG A 473 -6.30 2.16 -27.66
N LEU A 474 -6.59 3.25 -28.38
CA LEU A 474 -6.41 3.32 -29.82
C LEU A 474 -4.92 3.22 -30.21
N GLN A 475 -4.02 3.88 -29.47
CA GLN A 475 -2.58 3.81 -29.68
C GLN A 475 -2.05 2.38 -29.53
N ARG A 476 -2.38 1.69 -28.41
CA ARG A 476 -1.97 0.29 -28.20
C ARG A 476 -2.51 -0.64 -29.29
N ARG A 477 -3.74 -0.40 -29.77
CA ARG A 477 -4.31 -1.17 -30.88
C ARG A 477 -3.56 -0.90 -32.18
N ASN A 478 -3.16 0.34 -32.42
CA ASN A 478 -2.39 0.70 -33.61
C ASN A 478 -1.02 0.04 -33.59
N GLU A 479 -0.28 0.14 -32.48
CA GLU A 479 1.02 -0.54 -32.30
C GLU A 479 0.92 -2.07 -32.46
N ALA A 480 -0.18 -2.67 -32.01
CA ALA A 480 -0.42 -4.11 -32.21
C ALA A 480 -0.75 -4.46 -33.67
N LEU A 481 -1.48 -3.58 -34.37
CA LEU A 481 -1.77 -3.77 -35.80
C LEU A 481 -0.52 -3.56 -36.66
N GLU A 482 0.32 -2.58 -36.32
CA GLU A 482 1.61 -2.33 -36.98
C GLU A 482 2.53 -3.54 -36.86
N ARG A 483 2.70 -4.09 -35.66
CA ARG A 483 3.47 -5.34 -35.46
C ARG A 483 2.93 -6.51 -36.26
N LYS A 484 1.61 -6.68 -36.32
CA LYS A 484 1.00 -7.73 -37.16
C LYS A 484 1.28 -7.52 -38.64
N VAL A 485 1.29 -6.28 -39.11
CA VAL A 485 1.62 -5.97 -40.51
C VAL A 485 3.08 -6.32 -40.79
N GLU A 486 4.00 -6.00 -39.89
CA GLU A 486 5.41 -6.37 -40.00
C GLU A 486 5.60 -7.90 -40.02
N GLU A 487 5.00 -8.62 -39.08
CA GLU A 487 5.05 -10.10 -39.04
C GLU A 487 4.52 -10.74 -40.33
N GLU A 488 3.41 -10.25 -40.88
CA GLU A 488 2.85 -10.76 -42.13
C GLU A 488 3.71 -10.41 -43.35
N GLN A 489 4.43 -9.28 -43.33
CA GLN A 489 5.40 -8.93 -44.36
C GLN A 489 6.61 -9.87 -44.32
N GLU A 490 7.16 -10.14 -43.14
CA GLU A 490 8.28 -11.09 -42.97
C GLU A 490 7.91 -12.51 -43.40
N LYS A 491 6.70 -12.98 -43.06
CA LYS A 491 6.18 -14.27 -43.54
C LYS A 491 6.09 -14.30 -45.06
N ARG A 492 5.59 -13.24 -45.69
CA ARG A 492 5.50 -13.13 -47.15
C ARG A 492 6.86 -13.18 -47.81
N GLU A 493 7.84 -12.48 -47.28
CA GLU A 493 9.21 -12.49 -47.79
C GLU A 493 9.83 -13.89 -47.66
N THR A 494 9.67 -14.53 -46.51
CA THR A 494 10.14 -15.90 -46.28
C THR A 494 9.49 -16.90 -47.24
N LEU A 495 8.18 -16.78 -47.48
CA LEU A 495 7.47 -17.63 -48.44
C LEU A 495 7.91 -17.36 -49.89
N ALA A 496 8.19 -16.11 -50.25
CA ALA A 496 8.70 -15.76 -51.57
C ALA A 496 10.10 -16.37 -51.79
N ASP A 497 10.98 -16.30 -50.79
CA ASP A 497 12.30 -16.93 -50.84
C ASP A 497 12.22 -18.45 -50.96
N LYS A 498 11.32 -19.09 -50.20
CA LYS A 498 11.05 -20.54 -50.31
C LYS A 498 10.57 -20.90 -51.71
N LEU A 499 9.65 -20.12 -52.27
CA LEU A 499 9.13 -20.31 -53.62
C LEU A 499 10.23 -20.18 -54.68
N ASP A 500 11.12 -19.21 -54.55
CA ASP A 500 12.19 -18.99 -55.51
C ASP A 500 13.28 -20.07 -55.41
N ARG A 501 13.55 -20.60 -54.20
CA ARG A 501 14.38 -21.81 -54.02
C ARG A 501 13.75 -23.05 -54.65
N LEU A 502 12.44 -23.25 -54.49
CA LEU A 502 11.71 -24.33 -55.16
C LEU A 502 11.80 -24.21 -56.68
N LYS A 503 11.66 -23.00 -57.24
CA LYS A 503 11.85 -22.76 -58.68
C LYS A 503 13.29 -23.01 -59.12
N ALA A 504 14.28 -22.69 -58.29
CA ALA A 504 15.69 -22.92 -58.60
C ALA A 504 16.02 -24.44 -58.61
N LEU A 505 15.52 -25.18 -57.62
CA LEU A 505 15.63 -26.64 -57.55
C LEU A 505 14.90 -27.32 -58.71
N TRP A 506 13.67 -26.89 -59.02
CA TRP A 506 12.94 -27.38 -60.19
C TRP A 506 13.73 -27.14 -61.48
N LYS A 507 14.35 -25.96 -61.65
CA LYS A 507 15.22 -25.66 -62.81
C LYS A 507 16.52 -26.47 -62.81
N LEU A 508 17.06 -26.85 -61.65
CA LEU A 508 18.27 -27.66 -61.51
C LEU A 508 18.02 -29.14 -61.83
N ASP A 509 16.86 -29.69 -61.44
CA ASP A 509 16.43 -31.04 -61.83
C ASP A 509 15.98 -31.14 -63.29
N HIS A 510 15.45 -30.06 -63.87
CA HIS A 510 14.88 -30.07 -65.23
C HIS A 510 15.82 -29.50 -66.31
N SER A 511 17.09 -29.25 -66.01
CA SER A 511 18.09 -28.79 -66.99
C SER A 511 19.01 -29.89 -67.55
N ASN A 512 18.77 -31.16 -67.21
CA ASN A 512 19.40 -32.32 -67.86
C ASN A 512 18.42 -33.52 -67.93
N PHE A 513 17.40 -33.44 -68.79
CA PHE A 513 16.51 -34.59 -69.02
C PHE A 513 16.28 -34.86 -70.51
N ALA A 514 17.37 -35.20 -71.20
CA ALA A 514 17.31 -36.24 -72.22
C ALA A 514 17.94 -37.48 -71.56
N ASP A 515 17.18 -38.57 -71.50
CA ASP A 515 17.55 -39.89 -70.94
C ASP A 515 17.66 -39.99 -69.40
N VAL A 516 16.55 -40.22 -68.67
CA VAL A 516 16.42 -41.26 -67.59
C VAL A 516 14.93 -41.57 -67.31
N SER A 517 14.42 -42.61 -67.97
CA SER A 517 13.46 -43.63 -67.49
C SER A 517 12.31 -43.29 -66.51
N GLU A 518 11.07 -43.42 -66.99
CA GLU A 518 10.03 -44.46 -66.67
C GLU A 518 10.06 -45.25 -65.32
N LYS A 519 10.77 -44.82 -64.27
CA LYS A 519 10.85 -45.52 -62.96
C LYS A 519 10.51 -44.66 -61.74
N GLN A 520 9.87 -43.51 -61.96
CA GLN A 520 9.34 -42.65 -60.89
C GLN A 520 7.87 -42.28 -61.14
N GLU A 521 7.09 -43.22 -61.68
CA GLU A 521 5.64 -43.25 -61.44
C GLU A 521 5.42 -44.12 -60.19
N GLY A 522 4.75 -43.59 -59.17
CA GLY A 522 4.37 -44.34 -57.96
C GLY A 522 5.12 -44.01 -56.67
N LEU A 523 5.48 -42.75 -56.41
CA LEU A 523 5.85 -42.29 -55.05
C LEU A 523 4.67 -41.58 -54.41
N THR A 524 4.34 -41.93 -53.18
CA THR A 524 3.22 -41.39 -52.41
C THR A 524 3.72 -40.74 -51.11
N PRO A 525 3.16 -39.58 -50.69
CA PRO A 525 3.57 -38.90 -49.47
C PRO A 525 3.21 -39.71 -48.22
N VAL A 526 4.11 -39.68 -47.23
CA VAL A 526 3.94 -40.31 -45.91
C VAL A 526 3.96 -39.22 -44.84
N LYS A 527 2.96 -39.23 -43.97
CA LYS A 527 2.84 -38.34 -42.82
C LYS A 527 3.51 -39.00 -41.60
N VAL A 528 4.69 -38.52 -41.22
CA VAL A 528 5.43 -39.08 -40.09
C VAL A 528 4.98 -38.43 -38.79
N VAL A 529 4.56 -39.28 -37.85
CA VAL A 529 4.14 -38.90 -36.50
C VAL A 529 5.11 -39.54 -35.50
N GLU A 530 5.63 -38.74 -34.57
CA GLU A 530 6.68 -39.20 -33.64
C GLU A 530 6.20 -40.33 -32.73
N GLN A 531 4.96 -40.23 -32.22
CA GLN A 531 4.41 -41.23 -31.29
C GLN A 531 2.91 -41.40 -31.50
N PHE A 532 2.36 -42.60 -31.24
CA PHE A 532 0.94 -42.85 -31.34
C PHE A 532 0.18 -42.34 -30.09
N THR A 533 0.13 -41.02 -29.94
CA THR A 533 -0.59 -40.29 -28.88
C THR A 533 -1.52 -39.23 -29.46
N ARG A 534 -2.50 -38.79 -28.67
CA ARG A 534 -3.47 -37.78 -29.08
C ARG A 534 -2.81 -36.45 -29.45
N ASP A 535 -1.83 -36.02 -28.66
CA ASP A 535 -1.14 -34.75 -28.87
C ASP A 535 -0.25 -34.81 -30.11
N ALA A 536 0.43 -35.94 -30.36
CA ALA A 536 1.26 -36.11 -31.54
C ALA A 536 0.44 -36.19 -32.84
N ILE A 537 -0.76 -36.78 -32.81
CA ILE A 537 -1.69 -36.76 -33.94
C ILE A 537 -2.21 -35.34 -34.20
N ALA A 538 -2.59 -34.60 -33.15
CA ALA A 538 -3.06 -33.22 -33.29
C ALA A 538 -1.97 -32.29 -33.85
N ASP A 539 -0.73 -32.45 -33.39
CA ASP A 539 0.43 -31.72 -33.88
C ASP A 539 0.75 -32.08 -35.35
N ALA A 540 0.59 -33.35 -35.74
CA ALA A 540 0.72 -33.76 -37.14
C ALA A 540 -0.40 -33.18 -38.03
N ASP A 541 -1.63 -33.11 -37.52
CA ASP A 541 -2.76 -32.49 -38.22
C ASP A 541 -2.57 -30.97 -38.40
N GLU A 542 -2.06 -30.27 -37.39
CA GLU A 542 -1.72 -28.84 -37.50
C GLU A 542 -0.59 -28.59 -38.52
N ARG A 543 0.43 -29.46 -38.53
CA ARG A 543 1.59 -29.32 -39.44
C ARG A 543 1.28 -29.70 -40.87
N PHE A 544 0.50 -30.76 -41.08
CA PHE A 544 0.36 -31.39 -42.39
C PHE A 544 -1.06 -31.43 -42.95
N GLY A 545 -2.08 -31.17 -42.12
CA GLY A 545 -3.50 -31.34 -42.45
C GLY A 545 -3.82 -32.79 -42.80
N LEU A 546 -4.07 -33.63 -41.79
CA LEU A 546 -4.36 -35.04 -41.99
C LEU A 546 -5.76 -35.20 -42.60
N VAL A 547 -5.83 -35.94 -43.69
CA VAL A 547 -7.08 -36.17 -44.43
C VAL A 547 -7.27 -37.66 -44.72
N GLU A 548 -8.48 -38.01 -45.15
CA GLU A 548 -8.82 -39.34 -45.67
C GLU A 548 -7.80 -39.78 -46.73
N ASP A 549 -7.50 -41.08 -46.75
CA ASP A 549 -6.50 -41.72 -47.62
C ASP A 549 -5.03 -41.34 -47.37
N ASP A 550 -4.70 -40.60 -46.31
CA ASP A 550 -3.30 -40.34 -45.95
C ASP A 550 -2.58 -41.61 -45.47
N ILE A 551 -1.29 -41.71 -45.78
CA ILE A 551 -0.40 -42.77 -45.28
C ILE A 551 0.28 -42.23 -44.02
N VAL A 552 -0.04 -42.81 -42.87
CA VAL A 552 0.46 -42.34 -41.57
C VAL A 552 1.51 -43.30 -41.04
N MET A 553 2.69 -42.79 -40.69
CA MET A 553 3.77 -43.58 -40.10
C MET A 553 4.07 -43.13 -38.67
N PHE A 554 3.95 -44.03 -37.71
CA PHE A 554 4.38 -43.81 -36.33
C PHE A 554 5.80 -44.31 -36.10
N ARG A 555 6.69 -43.41 -35.64
CA ARG A 555 8.05 -43.79 -35.20
C ARG A 555 8.04 -44.59 -33.91
N ASP A 556 7.08 -44.33 -33.04
CA ASP A 556 6.78 -45.15 -31.88
C ASP A 556 5.27 -45.38 -31.76
N ALA A 557 4.82 -46.61 -32.02
CA ALA A 557 3.43 -47.00 -31.94
C ALA A 557 2.96 -47.31 -30.51
N SER A 558 3.86 -47.25 -29.52
CA SER A 558 3.52 -47.43 -28.11
C SER A 558 2.90 -46.14 -27.54
N GLY A 559 1.70 -46.24 -26.97
CA GLY A 559 1.01 -45.10 -26.34
C GLY A 559 -0.47 -44.96 -26.66
N ALA A 560 -0.99 -45.68 -27.66
CA ALA A 560 -2.39 -45.57 -28.03
C ALA A 560 -3.32 -46.37 -27.12
N GLY A 561 -4.27 -45.67 -26.51
CA GLY A 561 -5.48 -46.24 -25.94
C GLY A 561 -6.67 -46.13 -26.90
N ARG A 562 -7.85 -46.57 -26.46
CA ARG A 562 -9.09 -46.60 -27.27
C ARG A 562 -9.42 -45.25 -27.93
N SER A 563 -9.30 -44.15 -27.19
CA SER A 563 -9.64 -42.81 -27.67
C SER A 563 -8.68 -42.30 -28.75
N THR A 564 -7.40 -42.63 -28.66
CA THR A 564 -6.38 -42.22 -29.63
C THR A 564 -6.56 -43.01 -30.93
N ALA A 565 -6.86 -44.29 -30.84
CA ALA A 565 -7.18 -45.12 -31.99
C ALA A 565 -8.47 -44.66 -32.69
N GLN A 566 -9.50 -44.27 -31.92
CA GLN A 566 -10.73 -43.71 -32.49
C GLN A 566 -10.48 -42.39 -33.22
N GLN A 567 -9.69 -41.49 -32.61
CA GLN A 567 -9.35 -40.21 -33.26
C GLN A 567 -8.61 -40.41 -34.58
N LEU A 568 -7.71 -41.40 -34.65
CA LEU A 568 -7.04 -41.74 -35.90
C LEU A 568 -8.03 -42.39 -36.89
N ALA A 569 -8.96 -43.20 -36.40
CA ALA A 569 -9.96 -43.84 -37.23
C ALA A 569 -10.96 -42.86 -37.86
N ASP A 570 -11.29 -41.79 -37.14
CA ASP A 570 -12.17 -40.73 -37.63
C ASP A 570 -11.55 -39.95 -38.82
N ILE A 571 -10.22 -40.03 -39.01
CA ILE A 571 -9.49 -39.45 -40.15
C ILE A 571 -9.55 -40.37 -41.39
N ASP A 572 -9.76 -41.67 -41.18
CA ASP A 572 -9.79 -42.72 -42.22
C ASP A 572 -8.52 -42.79 -43.10
N PRO A 573 -7.34 -43.07 -42.51
CA PRO A 573 -6.09 -43.16 -43.25
C PRO A 573 -6.04 -44.43 -44.11
N LYS A 574 -5.39 -44.33 -45.29
CA LYS A 574 -5.23 -45.45 -46.23
C LYS A 574 -4.46 -46.62 -45.61
N ILE A 575 -3.45 -46.33 -44.79
CA ILE A 575 -2.72 -47.32 -44.00
C ILE A 575 -1.98 -46.64 -42.84
N VAL A 576 -1.83 -47.37 -41.74
CA VAL A 576 -0.98 -47.00 -40.61
C VAL A 576 0.28 -47.87 -40.59
N LEU A 577 1.43 -47.25 -40.81
CA LEU A 577 2.75 -47.87 -40.67
C LEU A 577 3.26 -47.70 -39.24
N ARG A 578 3.62 -48.78 -38.58
CA ARG A 578 4.03 -48.75 -37.17
C ARG A 578 5.46 -49.26 -36.95
N ASN A 579 6.22 -48.52 -36.15
CA ASN A 579 7.40 -49.02 -35.45
C ASN A 579 7.04 -49.33 -33.99
N GLY A 580 7.29 -50.56 -33.55
CA GLY A 580 6.82 -51.07 -32.26
C GLY A 580 5.43 -51.72 -32.33
N ASN A 581 4.87 -52.09 -31.17
CA ASN A 581 3.59 -52.79 -31.07
C ASN A 581 2.46 -51.87 -30.61
N LEU A 582 1.26 -52.10 -31.13
CA LEU A 582 0.04 -51.48 -30.64
C LEU A 582 -0.43 -52.15 -29.34
N SER A 583 -1.23 -51.45 -28.56
CA SER A 583 -2.03 -52.08 -27.51
C SER A 583 -3.14 -52.92 -28.14
N ASP A 584 -3.54 -54.03 -27.50
CA ASP A 584 -4.63 -54.89 -28.00
C ASP A 584 -5.93 -54.10 -28.23
N ILE A 585 -6.17 -53.08 -27.40
CA ILE A 585 -7.34 -52.20 -27.50
C ILE A 585 -7.25 -51.29 -28.73
N ALA A 586 -6.06 -50.72 -29.02
CA ALA A 586 -5.87 -49.87 -30.20
C ALA A 586 -5.92 -50.68 -31.50
N ASP A 587 -5.31 -51.87 -31.50
CA ASP A 587 -5.36 -52.81 -32.63
C ASP A 587 -6.80 -53.22 -32.95
N GLN A 588 -7.59 -53.56 -31.93
CA GLN A 588 -9.01 -53.91 -32.11
C GLN A 588 -9.83 -52.74 -32.66
N VAL A 589 -9.63 -51.51 -32.17
CA VAL A 589 -10.36 -50.33 -32.68
C VAL A 589 -10.04 -50.04 -34.13
N LEU A 590 -8.76 -50.09 -34.54
CA LEU A 590 -8.38 -49.88 -35.93
C LEU A 590 -8.92 -51.00 -36.83
N PHE A 591 -8.88 -52.24 -36.35
CA PHE A 591 -9.45 -53.39 -37.05
C PHE A 591 -10.97 -53.28 -37.25
N ASP A 592 -11.71 -52.88 -36.22
CA ASP A 592 -13.17 -52.73 -36.28
C ASP A 592 -13.62 -51.59 -37.22
N ASN A 593 -12.74 -50.62 -37.48
CA ASN A 593 -12.95 -49.53 -38.45
C ASN A 593 -12.33 -49.84 -39.84
N ASP A 594 -11.91 -51.09 -40.08
CA ASP A 594 -11.32 -51.54 -41.34
C ASP A 594 -10.03 -50.80 -41.77
N ILE A 595 -9.26 -50.26 -40.82
CA ILE A 595 -8.03 -49.50 -41.10
C ILE A 595 -6.82 -50.44 -41.20
N PRO A 596 -6.11 -50.46 -42.36
CA PRO A 596 -4.93 -51.29 -42.52
C PRO A 596 -3.78 -50.87 -41.58
N VAL A 597 -3.18 -51.86 -40.91
CA VAL A 597 -2.01 -51.65 -40.04
C VAL A 597 -0.88 -52.60 -40.46
N ALA A 598 0.29 -52.03 -40.76
CA ALA A 598 1.47 -52.78 -41.15
C ALA A 598 2.73 -52.35 -40.37
N PRO A 599 3.67 -53.26 -40.11
CA PRO A 599 5.01 -52.87 -39.67
C PRO A 599 5.67 -51.94 -40.70
N ALA A 600 6.28 -50.85 -40.24
CA ALA A 600 6.94 -49.91 -41.14
C ALA A 600 8.12 -50.53 -41.92
N GLU A 601 8.67 -51.65 -41.46
CA GLU A 601 9.71 -52.41 -42.16
C GLU A 601 9.25 -53.00 -43.51
N LEU A 602 7.94 -53.12 -43.75
CA LEU A 602 7.39 -53.60 -45.02
C LEU A 602 7.39 -52.54 -46.11
N VAL A 603 7.58 -51.26 -45.77
CA VAL A 603 7.50 -50.12 -46.70
C VAL A 603 8.76 -49.27 -46.58
N THR A 604 9.46 -49.07 -47.69
CA THR A 604 10.66 -48.23 -47.74
C THR A 604 10.25 -46.76 -47.74
N VAL A 605 10.42 -46.10 -46.59
CA VAL A 605 10.17 -44.67 -46.43
C VAL A 605 11.49 -43.90 -46.58
N GLN A 606 11.50 -42.89 -47.45
CA GLN A 606 12.62 -41.95 -47.61
C GLN A 606 12.24 -40.60 -47.01
N GLU A 607 12.97 -40.17 -45.98
CA GLU A 607 12.78 -38.88 -45.31
C GLU A 607 13.75 -37.84 -45.89
N VAL A 608 13.22 -36.67 -46.27
CA VAL A 608 13.97 -35.47 -46.66
C VAL A 608 13.40 -34.29 -45.88
N ASP A 609 14.17 -33.81 -44.89
CA ASP A 609 13.78 -32.80 -43.92
C ASP A 609 12.45 -33.16 -43.20
N GLU A 610 11.37 -32.43 -43.43
CA GLU A 610 10.05 -32.63 -42.81
C GLU A 610 9.09 -33.46 -43.68
N LEU A 611 9.57 -33.97 -44.83
CA LEU A 611 8.76 -34.70 -45.80
C LEU A 611 9.24 -36.15 -45.92
N ALA A 612 8.29 -37.09 -45.95
CA ALA A 612 8.58 -38.50 -46.19
C ALA A 612 7.80 -39.01 -47.40
N VAL A 613 8.41 -39.90 -48.19
CA VAL A 613 7.78 -40.54 -49.34
C VAL A 613 8.00 -42.05 -49.31
N ALA A 614 7.00 -42.80 -49.75
CA ALA A 614 7.05 -44.25 -49.92
C ALA A 614 6.72 -44.65 -51.35
N ARG A 615 7.08 -45.87 -51.73
CA ARG A 615 6.67 -46.45 -53.01
C ARG A 615 5.23 -46.95 -52.91
N GLU A 616 4.38 -46.50 -53.82
CA GLU A 616 2.96 -46.85 -53.87
C GLU A 616 2.75 -48.37 -53.92
N GLY A 617 3.53 -49.09 -54.73
CA GLY A 617 3.44 -50.56 -54.80
C GLY A 617 3.85 -51.29 -53.51
N GLU A 618 4.70 -50.70 -52.66
CA GLU A 618 5.03 -51.29 -51.35
C GLU A 618 3.92 -51.04 -50.34
N VAL A 619 3.26 -49.89 -50.43
CA VAL A 619 2.08 -49.55 -49.63
C VAL A 619 0.90 -50.45 -49.98
N GLU A 620 0.61 -50.64 -51.28
CA GLU A 620 -0.45 -51.54 -51.75
C GLU A 620 -0.21 -52.98 -51.29
N ALA A 621 1.01 -53.49 -51.42
CA ALA A 621 1.36 -54.83 -50.93
C ALA A 621 1.18 -54.98 -49.41
N ALA A 622 1.45 -53.93 -48.63
CA ALA A 622 1.24 -53.94 -47.19
C ALA A 622 -0.26 -53.93 -46.81
N ILE A 623 -1.10 -53.28 -47.61
CA ILE A 623 -2.56 -53.30 -47.46
C ILE A 623 -3.10 -54.70 -47.79
N GLU A 624 -2.70 -55.29 -48.92
CA GLU A 624 -3.10 -56.64 -49.33
C GLU A 624 -2.74 -57.70 -48.27
N ASP A 625 -1.53 -57.63 -47.70
CA ASP A 625 -1.09 -58.51 -46.60
C ASP A 625 -1.98 -58.34 -45.35
N TRP A 626 -2.35 -57.10 -45.01
CA TRP A 626 -3.28 -56.86 -43.90
C TRP A 626 -4.67 -57.40 -44.19
N GLU A 627 -5.20 -57.24 -45.40
CA GLU A 627 -6.51 -57.74 -45.80
C GLU A 627 -6.59 -59.28 -45.71
N GLU A 628 -5.53 -59.99 -46.12
CA GLU A 628 -5.44 -61.45 -46.00
C GLU A 628 -5.50 -61.88 -44.52
N ARG A 629 -4.67 -61.26 -43.68
CA ARG A 629 -4.67 -61.51 -42.21
C ARG A 629 -6.00 -61.14 -41.57
N ALA A 630 -6.63 -60.04 -42.02
CA ALA A 630 -7.91 -59.60 -41.51
C ALA A 630 -9.03 -60.57 -41.87
N ALA A 631 -9.02 -61.12 -43.09
CA ALA A 631 -9.97 -62.13 -43.51
C ALA A 631 -9.84 -63.43 -42.70
N GLU A 632 -8.61 -63.82 -42.35
CA GLU A 632 -8.35 -64.96 -41.46
C GLU A 632 -8.85 -64.69 -40.03
N ARG A 633 -8.51 -63.54 -39.45
CA ARG A 633 -9.00 -63.11 -38.12
C ARG A 633 -10.53 -63.07 -38.05
N ARG A 634 -11.22 -62.57 -39.08
CA ARG A 634 -12.70 -62.58 -39.14
C ARG A 634 -13.26 -64.00 -39.20
N LYS A 635 -12.58 -64.95 -39.86
CA LYS A 635 -13.01 -66.37 -39.89
C LYS A 635 -12.85 -67.02 -38.52
N GLU A 636 -11.74 -66.75 -37.83
CA GLU A 636 -11.49 -67.26 -36.48
C GLU A 636 -12.51 -66.71 -35.48
N GLN A 637 -12.76 -65.39 -35.48
CA GLN A 637 -13.78 -64.77 -34.63
C GLN A 637 -15.19 -65.33 -34.91
N ASN A 638 -15.53 -65.59 -36.16
CA ASN A 638 -16.80 -66.23 -36.52
C ASN A 638 -16.89 -67.68 -36.01
N ALA A 639 -15.79 -68.44 -36.07
CA ALA A 639 -15.75 -69.80 -35.54
C ALA A 639 -15.89 -69.81 -34.00
N GLU A 640 -15.18 -68.91 -33.30
CA GLU A 640 -15.29 -68.74 -31.85
C GLU A 640 -16.68 -68.29 -31.43
N MET A 641 -17.30 -67.35 -32.16
CA MET A 641 -18.67 -66.91 -31.91
C MET A 641 -19.68 -68.06 -32.08
N VAL A 642 -19.50 -68.90 -33.10
CA VAL A 642 -20.34 -70.09 -33.32
C VAL A 642 -20.15 -71.10 -32.20
N ASP A 643 -18.92 -71.36 -31.77
CA ASP A 643 -18.61 -72.26 -30.65
C ASP A 643 -19.15 -71.71 -29.32
N GLN A 644 -19.10 -70.39 -29.09
CA GLN A 644 -19.71 -69.73 -27.94
C GLN A 644 -21.22 -69.92 -27.95
N ILE A 645 -21.90 -69.64 -29.06
CA ILE A 645 -23.36 -69.85 -29.21
C ILE A 645 -23.70 -71.32 -28.98
N ILE A 646 -22.92 -72.26 -29.51
CA ILE A 646 -23.12 -73.71 -29.28
C ILE A 646 -22.92 -74.08 -27.81
N SER A 647 -21.93 -73.47 -27.13
CA SER A 647 -21.65 -73.72 -25.71
C SER A 647 -22.74 -73.18 -24.78
N GLU A 648 -23.26 -71.97 -25.07
CA GLU A 648 -24.41 -71.38 -24.39
C GLU A 648 -25.66 -72.24 -24.61
N HIS A 649 -25.87 -72.74 -25.84
CA HIS A 649 -26.98 -73.64 -26.14
C HIS A 649 -26.83 -75.06 -25.54
N ARG A 650 -25.59 -75.49 -25.24
CA ARG A 650 -25.29 -76.77 -24.58
C ARG A 650 -25.44 -76.68 -23.06
N ALA A 651 -25.23 -75.50 -22.47
CA ALA A 651 -25.46 -75.22 -21.05
C ALA A 651 -26.96 -75.16 -20.68
N ASP A 652 -27.83 -74.88 -21.65
CA ASP A 652 -29.29 -74.77 -21.47
C ASP A 652 -30.07 -76.10 -21.64
N ARG A 653 -29.38 -77.26 -21.67
CA ARG A 653 -30.06 -78.58 -21.68
C ARG A 653 -30.36 -79.07 -20.26
N PRO A 654 -31.63 -79.33 -19.89
CA PRO A 654 -31.97 -79.90 -18.59
C PRO A 654 -31.47 -81.35 -18.52
N THR A 655 -30.71 -81.64 -17.47
CA THR A 655 -30.32 -83.01 -17.09
C THR A 655 -31.57 -83.82 -16.82
N SER A 656 -31.85 -84.80 -17.67
CA SER A 656 -32.85 -85.84 -17.41
C SER A 656 -32.12 -87.11 -16.96
N GLU A 657 -32.57 -87.69 -15.84
CA GLU A 657 -32.26 -89.00 -15.25
C GLU A 657 -30.86 -89.12 -14.57
N ASN A 658 -30.71 -89.56 -13.30
CA ASN A 658 -31.56 -90.36 -12.40
C ASN A 658 -32.00 -89.62 -11.14
#